data_AF-A0A4D8S338-F1
#
_entry.id   AF-A0A4D8S338-F1
#
_cell.length_a   1.000
_cell.length_b   1.000
_cell.length_c   1.000
_cell.angle_alpha   90.00
_cell.angle_beta   90.00
_cell.angle_gamma   90.00
#
_symmetry.space_group_name_H-M   'P 1'
#
loop_
_entity.id
_entity.type
_entity.pdbx_description
1 polymer ?
#
loop_
_entity_poly.entity_id
_entity_poly.type
_entity_poly.pdbx_seq_one_letter_code
_entity_poly.pdbx_strand_id
1 'polypeptide(L)'
;MIFLSPLSFLLATATPASPTVSVLGYGWGSPSSPTSAYPGYTDFPFYVEIGAVGSATPLSASISFPSGSPFITVGGNQAGVIQGSGYYLAIFYLTIPSSVTPGYYSAKVTVDYSVPIADQVCVESKTFNIQIPVSAVDFPIPVGIQGGTSGVSQPLVTGEGASPLTISVSNPSNNIVDNVLVNLTLPSGLMSETGKKFLIFTIPSIPPQETIQSTQLVNVTQNAIPGTYSLNYSVTFTNYLGYRYYATNSNITSGNANVTLVNIPLTLTIYPKTPITFYVTSTSATPSSLVSITLRANSSYNAFIESVTPQTSLTLLSSNFTPTTFQGTANFNYTFEVPQTLAPGAYPITFTITYEIFGQQQETAVTTFVQVNYYNAMPTLSDPTWSTLASPGTAGVTLTFLLTNPLPYPISDVNVTILPPAGMSSTYISYVVPTLSASGQGINYAQVPFTITLAQNVTPGYHEIPFVVSYFSSYGFHKVRSQIPVYVYPQSQLLALVSNVTVYQGTQAELPIVLVNYDPVPVSSVSAELRLTGLSVVGFSNQTFNMGPNSNATVVFTISAQGVGAGSYPATLTLVYNYEGVTKTVTYTIPINVLPAQNIVDVSITPTEVYYGTINNVTVRLIDTAQTPLNNVVLKLFGPSSEFSLSQNTVDIGTLSPGKSYTVTLNLLPTVSSTTPLPLSVEVQYLLPGSGVITQSYNFSLIATGLVDLVLQQPTISFSNGTLTVTGVLNNFGTASANFVTVYVDGNSTYIGSVPPNSPTPFSTTLVIPFAGGNTSTAKPHQVKIVVSYEDSIYQTHNLTYVLSFSPSATHFNTTFTNFRHFRSSNSLLPEIVIAILLVIVIVLAILLVLRKGKK
;
A
#
# COMPACT_ATOMS: atom_id res chain seq x y z
N MET A 1 -60.15 106.18 96.76
CA MET A 1 -61.59 106.10 97.07
C MET A 1 -62.17 104.97 96.22
N ILE A 2 -63.09 104.18 96.80
CA ILE A 2 -63.74 102.94 96.30
C ILE A 2 -63.18 101.62 96.91
N PHE A 3 -63.87 101.27 98.00
CA PHE A 3 -64.24 99.99 98.64
C PHE A 3 -63.25 99.01 99.32
N LEU A 4 -63.57 98.81 100.61
CA LEU A 4 -63.06 97.84 101.59
C LEU A 4 -63.62 96.41 101.38
N SER A 5 -62.88 95.39 101.84
CA SER A 5 -63.36 94.47 102.90
C SER A 5 -62.17 93.73 103.56
N PRO A 6 -62.18 93.47 104.88
CA PRO A 6 -61.01 93.02 105.62
C PRO A 6 -60.89 91.51 105.82
N LEU A 7 -59.63 91.10 105.95
CA LEU A 7 -59.08 89.85 106.48
C LEU A 7 -59.94 89.15 107.55
N SER A 8 -60.05 87.82 107.43
CA SER A 8 -60.33 86.91 108.54
C SER A 8 -59.27 85.80 108.55
N PHE A 9 -58.48 85.77 109.61
CA PHE A 9 -57.53 84.70 109.94
C PHE A 9 -58.29 83.43 110.36
N LEU A 10 -57.95 82.28 109.78
CA LEU A 10 -58.27 80.96 110.33
C LEU A 10 -56.97 80.33 110.82
N LEU A 11 -56.74 80.32 112.14
CA LEU A 11 -55.74 79.47 112.76
C LEU A 11 -56.24 78.03 112.71
N ALA A 12 -55.60 77.18 111.91
CA ALA A 12 -55.68 75.74 112.06
C ALA A 12 -54.68 75.32 113.14
N THR A 13 -55.17 74.87 114.29
CA THR A 13 -54.34 74.24 115.33
C THR A 13 -53.88 72.88 114.83
N ALA A 14 -52.59 72.75 114.48
CA ALA A 14 -51.96 71.46 114.28
C ALA A 14 -51.91 70.72 115.62
N THR A 15 -52.51 69.53 115.69
CA THR A 15 -52.30 68.60 116.79
C THR A 15 -50.81 68.21 116.85
N PRO A 16 -50.16 68.15 118.02
CA PRO A 16 -48.78 67.68 118.12
C PRO A 16 -48.72 66.22 117.64
N ALA A 17 -47.84 65.93 116.68
CA ALA A 17 -47.63 64.58 116.17
C ALA A 17 -47.13 63.67 117.30
N SER A 18 -47.79 62.53 117.51
CA SER A 18 -47.33 61.51 118.46
C SER A 18 -45.90 61.08 118.11
N PRO A 19 -44.99 60.99 119.10
CA PRO A 19 -43.62 60.55 118.86
C PRO A 19 -43.62 59.17 118.19
N THR A 20 -43.01 59.06 117.00
CA THR A 20 -42.96 57.80 116.25
C THR A 20 -41.75 57.80 115.32
N VAL A 21 -41.34 56.60 114.92
CA VAL A 21 -40.39 56.38 113.82
C VAL A 21 -41.09 55.93 112.53
N SER A 22 -40.41 56.14 111.41
CA SER A 22 -40.75 55.65 110.06
C SER A 22 -39.49 55.20 109.33
N VAL A 23 -39.64 54.32 108.34
CA VAL A 23 -38.56 54.03 107.37
C VAL A 23 -38.74 54.99 106.19
N LEU A 24 -37.73 55.82 105.93
CA LEU A 24 -37.73 56.81 104.85
C LEU A 24 -37.20 56.23 103.53
N GLY A 25 -36.23 55.32 103.62
CA GLY A 25 -35.58 54.69 102.49
C GLY A 25 -34.70 53.52 102.93
N TYR A 26 -34.33 52.67 101.98
CA TYR A 26 -33.39 51.59 102.19
C TYR A 26 -32.78 51.16 100.85
N GLY A 27 -31.59 50.59 100.90
CA GLY A 27 -30.88 50.16 99.70
C GLY A 27 -29.53 49.55 100.02
N TRP A 28 -28.79 49.20 98.98
CA TRP A 28 -27.42 48.70 99.12
C TRP A 28 -26.40 49.84 98.98
N GLY A 29 -25.24 49.70 99.62
CA GLY A 29 -24.19 50.72 99.61
C GLY A 29 -24.40 51.74 100.72
N SER A 30 -24.50 53.02 100.35
CA SER A 30 -24.83 54.10 101.28
C SER A 30 -25.88 55.04 100.69
N PRO A 31 -26.58 55.85 101.51
CA PRO A 31 -27.50 56.88 101.01
C PRO A 31 -26.87 57.85 99.99
N SER A 32 -25.59 58.18 100.17
CA SER A 32 -24.85 59.10 99.29
C SER A 32 -24.28 58.43 98.04
N SER A 33 -24.19 57.11 98.02
CA SER A 33 -23.70 56.31 96.90
C SER A 33 -24.46 54.97 96.86
N PRO A 34 -25.76 55.01 96.50
CA PRO A 34 -26.55 53.79 96.40
C PRO A 34 -25.99 52.92 95.28
N THR A 35 -26.01 51.62 95.49
CA THR A 35 -25.49 50.65 94.52
C THR A 35 -26.44 49.46 94.38
N SER A 36 -26.15 48.60 93.41
CA SER A 36 -26.87 47.34 93.23
C SER A 36 -26.08 46.22 93.87
N ALA A 37 -26.78 45.31 94.55
CA ALA A 37 -26.19 44.06 95.01
C ALA A 37 -26.61 42.91 94.11
N TYR A 38 -25.66 42.00 93.91
CA TYR A 38 -25.79 40.87 93.00
C TYR A 38 -25.53 39.55 93.76
N PRO A 39 -25.99 38.40 93.23
CA PRO A 39 -25.69 37.11 93.82
C PRO A 39 -24.18 36.87 93.99
N GLY A 40 -23.77 36.43 95.18
CA GLY A 40 -22.37 36.17 95.52
C GLY A 40 -21.68 37.27 96.34
N TYR A 41 -22.33 38.42 96.56
CA TYR A 41 -21.79 39.48 97.41
C TYR A 41 -21.73 39.04 98.87
N THR A 42 -20.58 39.23 99.52
CA THR A 42 -20.34 38.87 100.92
C THR A 42 -20.08 40.12 101.73
N ASP A 43 -20.58 40.17 102.96
CA ASP A 43 -20.34 41.30 103.87
C ASP A 43 -20.68 42.66 103.21
N PHE A 44 -21.84 42.73 102.54
CA PHE A 44 -22.21 43.88 101.72
C PHE A 44 -23.21 44.79 102.48
N PRO A 45 -22.97 46.11 102.54
CA PRO A 45 -23.77 47.01 103.37
C PRO A 45 -25.15 47.25 102.77
N PHE A 46 -26.18 47.00 103.59
CA PHE A 46 -27.57 47.34 103.34
C PHE A 46 -28.00 48.41 104.35
N TYR A 47 -28.28 49.61 103.86
CA TYR A 47 -28.64 50.74 104.70
C TYR A 47 -30.16 50.87 104.84
N VAL A 48 -30.59 51.38 106.00
CA VAL A 48 -31.98 51.75 106.28
C VAL A 48 -31.98 53.15 106.88
N GLU A 49 -32.68 54.07 106.20
CA GLU A 49 -32.90 55.44 106.67
C GLU A 49 -34.16 55.50 107.52
N ILE A 50 -34.00 55.95 108.75
CA ILE A 50 -35.04 55.99 109.78
C ILE A 50 -35.38 57.46 110.05
N GLY A 51 -36.63 57.82 109.83
CA GLY A 51 -37.19 59.10 110.21
C GLY A 51 -37.72 59.04 111.63
N ALA A 52 -37.56 60.12 112.38
CA ALA A 52 -38.16 60.27 113.70
C ALA A 52 -38.95 61.58 113.74
N VAL A 53 -40.17 61.51 114.25
CA VAL A 53 -41.08 62.67 114.37
C VAL A 53 -41.48 62.83 115.83
N GLY A 54 -41.67 64.07 116.27
CA GLY A 54 -41.90 64.40 117.68
C GLY A 54 -40.61 64.27 118.50
N SER A 55 -40.73 63.80 119.74
CA SER A 55 -39.60 63.59 120.65
C SER A 55 -38.96 62.19 120.56
N ALA A 56 -39.27 61.40 119.52
CA ALA A 56 -38.72 60.06 119.32
C ALA A 56 -37.23 60.12 118.93
N THR A 57 -36.39 59.29 119.56
CA THR A 57 -34.97 59.14 119.23
C THR A 57 -34.63 57.67 118.97
N PRO A 58 -34.35 57.26 117.73
CA PRO A 58 -33.91 55.90 117.41
C PRO A 58 -32.61 55.52 118.15
N LEU A 59 -32.57 54.31 118.70
CA LEU A 59 -31.45 53.78 119.49
C LEU A 59 -30.71 52.67 118.73
N SER A 60 -31.46 51.70 118.21
CA SER A 60 -30.97 50.54 117.46
C SER A 60 -31.99 50.11 116.41
N ALA A 61 -31.54 49.36 115.41
CA ALA A 61 -32.41 48.69 114.48
C ALA A 61 -31.98 47.23 114.32
N SER A 62 -32.95 46.33 114.19
CA SER A 62 -32.70 44.93 113.84
C SER A 62 -33.33 44.55 112.52
N ILE A 63 -32.70 43.63 111.81
CA ILE A 63 -33.24 43.03 110.58
C ILE A 63 -33.53 41.55 110.80
N SER A 64 -34.69 41.10 110.36
CA SER A 64 -35.07 39.70 110.40
C SER A 64 -35.65 39.26 109.06
N PHE A 65 -35.43 38.00 108.73
CA PHE A 65 -35.87 37.42 107.47
C PHE A 65 -36.92 36.33 107.72
N PRO A 66 -37.90 36.18 106.82
CA PRO A 66 -38.81 35.03 106.86
C PRO A 66 -38.04 33.72 106.65
N SER A 67 -38.61 32.61 107.14
CA SER A 67 -38.05 31.27 106.94
C SER A 67 -37.84 30.99 105.45
N GLY A 68 -36.64 30.55 105.08
CA GLY A 68 -36.27 30.28 103.68
C GLY A 68 -35.70 31.48 102.91
N SER A 69 -35.52 32.64 103.55
CA SER A 69 -34.77 33.75 102.95
C SER A 69 -33.32 33.35 102.65
N PRO A 70 -32.75 33.79 101.52
CA PRO A 70 -31.37 33.45 101.17
C PRO A 70 -30.32 34.29 101.92
N PHE A 71 -30.70 35.39 102.57
CA PHE A 71 -29.72 36.31 103.16
C PHE A 71 -29.15 35.80 104.48
N ILE A 72 -27.86 36.05 104.66
CA ILE A 72 -27.13 35.76 105.91
C ILE A 72 -26.61 37.09 106.46
N THR A 73 -26.93 37.42 107.71
CA THR A 73 -26.35 38.59 108.39
C THR A 73 -24.92 38.32 108.83
N VAL A 74 -24.04 39.30 108.62
CA VAL A 74 -22.65 39.30 109.07
C VAL A 74 -22.54 40.20 110.30
N GLY A 75 -21.96 39.70 111.39
CA GLY A 75 -21.79 40.48 112.63
C GLY A 75 -23.03 40.59 113.55
N GLY A 76 -24.13 39.91 113.21
CA GLY A 76 -25.37 39.90 113.98
C GLY A 76 -26.54 40.56 113.25
N ASN A 77 -27.74 40.47 113.82
CA ASN A 77 -28.96 41.02 113.22
C ASN A 77 -29.35 42.40 113.76
N GLN A 78 -28.57 42.96 114.69
CA GLN A 78 -28.74 44.26 115.33
C GLN A 78 -27.68 45.23 114.82
N ALA A 79 -28.08 46.47 114.52
CA ALA A 79 -27.22 47.55 114.10
C ALA A 79 -27.45 48.76 115.01
N GLY A 80 -26.35 49.41 115.40
CA GLY A 80 -26.41 50.75 116.00
C GLY A 80 -26.91 51.77 114.98
N VAL A 81 -27.43 52.88 115.47
CA VAL A 81 -28.01 53.93 114.64
C VAL A 81 -27.17 55.20 114.74
N ILE A 82 -26.81 55.79 113.60
CA ILE A 82 -25.99 57.00 113.51
C ILE A 82 -26.87 58.16 113.05
N GLN A 83 -26.87 59.27 113.79
CA GLN A 83 -27.64 60.45 113.42
C GLN A 83 -27.00 61.17 112.21
N GLY A 84 -27.78 61.31 111.14
CA GLY A 84 -27.44 62.09 109.95
C GLY A 84 -28.21 63.41 109.87
N SER A 85 -28.02 64.14 108.77
CA SER A 85 -28.76 65.38 108.51
C SER A 85 -30.22 65.06 108.13
N GLY A 86 -31.12 65.11 109.11
CA GLY A 86 -32.56 64.93 108.92
C GLY A 86 -33.07 63.48 108.99
N TYR A 87 -32.20 62.50 109.24
CA TYR A 87 -32.55 61.09 109.42
C TYR A 87 -31.54 60.37 110.31
N TYR A 88 -31.85 59.13 110.67
CA TYR A 88 -31.00 58.21 111.41
C TYR A 88 -30.65 57.01 110.52
N LEU A 89 -29.39 56.58 110.51
CA LEU A 89 -28.90 55.53 109.61
C LEU A 89 -28.56 54.25 110.37
N ALA A 90 -29.16 53.14 109.96
CA ALA A 90 -28.75 51.79 110.35
C ALA A 90 -28.12 51.06 109.15
N ILE A 91 -27.01 50.36 109.37
CA ILE A 91 -26.31 49.59 108.32
C ILE A 91 -26.25 48.13 108.76
N PHE A 92 -26.79 47.25 107.94
CA PHE A 92 -26.72 45.80 108.11
C PHE A 92 -25.78 45.23 107.06
N TYR A 93 -24.82 44.42 107.47
CA TYR A 93 -23.95 43.72 106.52
C TYR A 93 -24.57 42.37 106.18
N LEU A 94 -24.90 42.17 104.91
CA LEU A 94 -25.58 40.97 104.43
C LEU A 94 -24.71 40.25 103.41
N THR A 95 -24.74 38.91 103.48
CA THR A 95 -24.22 38.03 102.44
C THR A 95 -25.36 37.51 101.58
N ILE A 96 -25.20 37.61 100.27
CA ILE A 96 -26.10 37.12 99.23
C ILE A 96 -25.44 35.88 98.62
N PRO A 97 -25.93 34.66 98.87
CA PRO A 97 -25.40 33.46 98.24
C PRO A 97 -25.39 33.56 96.71
N SER A 98 -24.42 32.91 96.07
CA SER A 98 -24.27 32.94 94.60
C SER A 98 -25.41 32.23 93.85
N SER A 99 -26.17 31.36 94.53
CA SER A 99 -27.33 30.65 93.99
C SER A 99 -28.63 31.45 94.02
N VAL A 100 -28.61 32.70 94.52
CA VAL A 100 -29.81 33.54 94.63
C VAL A 100 -30.24 34.02 93.26
N THR A 101 -31.52 33.88 92.94
CA THR A 101 -32.09 34.44 91.71
C THR A 101 -32.33 35.95 91.88
N PRO A 102 -32.10 36.78 90.86
CA PRO A 102 -32.48 38.19 90.90
C PRO A 102 -33.97 38.38 91.21
N GLY A 103 -34.30 39.38 92.03
CA GLY A 103 -35.67 39.62 92.49
C GLY A 103 -35.75 40.46 93.76
N TYR A 104 -36.96 40.58 94.31
CA TYR A 104 -37.23 41.30 95.55
C TYR A 104 -37.55 40.32 96.67
N TYR A 105 -36.82 40.42 97.78
CA TYR A 105 -36.90 39.49 98.90
C TYR A 105 -37.40 40.19 100.16
N SER A 106 -38.41 39.61 100.81
CA SER A 106 -39.04 40.24 101.97
C SER A 106 -38.14 40.19 103.21
N ALA A 107 -38.03 41.30 103.93
CA ALA A 107 -37.38 41.39 105.24
C ALA A 107 -38.19 42.28 106.18
N LYS A 108 -37.95 42.15 107.48
CA LYS A 108 -38.55 42.98 108.52
C LYS A 108 -37.47 43.76 109.24
N VAL A 109 -37.64 45.07 109.34
CA VAL A 109 -36.77 45.94 110.14
C VAL A 109 -37.55 46.39 111.37
N THR A 110 -37.02 46.10 112.55
CA THR A 110 -37.58 46.57 113.83
C THR A 110 -36.67 47.64 114.39
N VAL A 111 -37.21 48.85 114.58
CA VAL A 111 -36.48 50.00 115.13
C VAL A 111 -36.88 50.18 116.59
N ASP A 112 -35.90 50.19 117.47
CA ASP A 112 -36.07 50.54 118.88
C ASP A 112 -35.78 52.04 119.05
N TYR A 113 -36.69 52.78 119.66
CA TYR A 113 -36.59 54.23 119.83
C TYR A 113 -37.06 54.66 121.21
N SER A 114 -36.43 55.70 121.75
CA SER A 114 -36.83 56.29 123.02
C SER A 114 -37.84 57.41 122.83
N VAL A 115 -38.84 57.47 123.69
CA VAL A 115 -39.82 58.57 123.78
C VAL A 115 -39.80 59.12 125.22
N PRO A 116 -39.55 60.44 125.41
CA PRO A 116 -39.69 61.06 126.71
C PRO A 116 -41.17 61.32 127.04
N ILE A 117 -41.65 60.73 128.14
CA ILE A 117 -43.00 60.91 128.67
C ILE A 117 -42.89 61.29 130.15
N ALA A 118 -43.34 62.50 130.52
CA ALA A 118 -43.40 62.97 131.91
C ALA A 118 -42.12 62.69 132.74
N ASP A 119 -40.96 63.14 132.22
CA ASP A 119 -39.62 63.00 132.80
C ASP A 119 -39.04 61.56 132.88
N GLN A 120 -39.67 60.57 132.24
CA GLN A 120 -39.11 59.21 132.02
C GLN A 120 -38.82 58.94 130.54
N VAL A 121 -37.77 58.16 130.26
CA VAL A 121 -37.41 57.71 128.90
C VAL A 121 -37.92 56.29 128.69
N CYS A 122 -38.99 56.15 127.92
CA CYS A 122 -39.55 54.84 127.56
C CYS A 122 -38.91 54.35 126.25
N VAL A 123 -38.61 53.05 126.14
CA VAL A 123 -38.16 52.43 124.88
C VAL A 123 -39.34 51.72 124.24
N GLU A 124 -39.64 52.08 123.00
CA GLU A 124 -40.64 51.44 122.15
C GLU A 124 -39.99 50.80 120.92
N SER A 125 -40.68 49.83 120.32
CA SER A 125 -40.22 49.15 119.10
C SER A 125 -41.30 49.19 118.03
N LYS A 126 -40.91 49.48 116.79
CA LYS A 126 -41.83 49.46 115.63
C LYS A 126 -41.22 48.67 114.47
N THR A 127 -42.02 47.78 113.89
CA THR A 127 -41.58 46.87 112.82
C THR A 127 -42.14 47.30 111.46
N PHE A 128 -41.27 47.28 110.45
CA PHE A 128 -41.56 47.63 109.06
C PHE A 128 -41.24 46.47 108.14
N ASN A 129 -42.12 46.18 107.17
CA ASN A 129 -41.82 45.24 106.10
C ASN A 129 -41.11 46.00 104.98
N ILE A 130 -39.95 45.50 104.56
CA ILE A 130 -39.17 46.04 103.44
C ILE A 130 -38.91 44.94 102.41
N GLN A 131 -38.53 45.33 101.19
CA GLN A 131 -38.12 44.40 100.13
C GLN A 131 -36.67 44.66 99.76
N ILE A 132 -35.81 43.68 99.96
CA ILE A 132 -34.39 43.77 99.59
C ILE A 132 -34.26 43.40 98.11
N PRO A 133 -33.85 44.33 97.23
CA PRO A 133 -33.66 44.04 95.81
C PRO A 133 -32.34 43.31 95.56
N VAL A 134 -32.35 42.24 94.79
CA VAL A 134 -31.14 41.60 94.24
C VAL A 134 -31.19 41.75 92.72
N SER A 135 -30.23 42.47 92.15
CA SER A 135 -30.18 42.77 90.71
C SER A 135 -29.59 41.61 89.91
N ALA A 136 -29.97 41.52 88.63
CA ALA A 136 -29.32 40.61 87.68
C ALA A 136 -27.94 41.15 87.31
N VAL A 137 -26.97 40.25 87.16
CA VAL A 137 -25.61 40.61 86.76
C VAL A 137 -25.59 40.98 85.27
N ASP A 138 -25.07 42.16 84.95
CA ASP A 138 -24.82 42.59 83.57
C ASP A 138 -23.51 41.94 83.07
N PHE A 139 -23.63 40.89 82.28
CA PHE A 139 -22.48 40.17 81.73
C PHE A 139 -21.93 40.87 80.48
N PRO A 140 -20.60 40.86 80.25
CA PRO A 140 -20.03 41.22 78.96
C PRO A 140 -20.50 40.23 77.88
N ILE A 141 -20.91 40.78 76.73
CA ILE A 141 -21.60 40.05 75.67
C ILE A 141 -20.71 39.99 74.43
N PRO A 142 -20.35 38.80 73.94
CA PRO A 142 -19.80 38.64 72.60
C PRO A 142 -20.86 39.02 71.54
N VAL A 143 -20.63 40.11 70.82
CA VAL A 143 -21.58 40.68 69.84
C VAL A 143 -21.22 40.37 68.39
N GLY A 144 -20.00 39.87 68.14
CA GLY A 144 -19.59 39.49 66.79
C GLY A 144 -18.27 38.72 66.77
N ILE A 145 -18.09 37.92 65.73
CA ILE A 145 -16.85 37.21 65.45
C ILE A 145 -16.58 37.19 63.94
N GLN A 146 -15.33 37.42 63.55
CA GLN A 146 -14.93 37.40 62.15
C GLN A 146 -13.48 36.98 61.98
N GLY A 147 -13.15 36.37 60.85
CA GLY A 147 -11.76 36.22 60.42
C GLY A 147 -11.15 37.60 60.13
N GLY A 148 -9.83 37.72 60.32
CA GLY A 148 -9.10 38.97 60.19
C GLY A 148 -8.71 39.59 61.54
N THR A 149 -8.10 40.77 61.46
CA THR A 149 -7.65 41.56 62.62
C THR A 149 -8.67 42.64 62.96
N SER A 150 -8.43 43.37 64.07
CA SER A 150 -9.19 44.57 64.39
C SER A 150 -9.28 45.52 63.20
N GLY A 151 -10.49 45.87 62.78
CA GLY A 151 -10.77 46.77 61.66
C GLY A 151 -10.60 46.20 60.24
N VAL A 152 -10.11 44.96 60.07
CA VAL A 152 -9.92 44.33 58.76
C VAL A 152 -10.54 42.95 58.76
N SER A 153 -11.65 42.78 58.02
CA SER A 153 -12.27 41.47 57.83
C SER A 153 -11.49 40.68 56.77
N GLN A 154 -11.17 39.42 57.07
CA GLN A 154 -10.54 38.48 56.14
C GLN A 154 -11.30 37.15 56.17
N PRO A 155 -11.62 36.56 55.00
CA PRO A 155 -12.27 35.26 54.95
C PRO A 155 -11.32 34.18 55.49
N LEU A 156 -11.83 33.29 56.34
CA LEU A 156 -11.08 32.11 56.76
C LEU A 156 -11.15 31.04 55.67
N VAL A 157 -10.03 30.68 55.07
CA VAL A 157 -10.00 29.75 53.94
C VAL A 157 -9.51 28.38 54.39
N THR A 158 -10.16 27.32 53.90
CA THR A 158 -9.79 25.93 54.21
C THR A 158 -8.33 25.66 53.86
N GLY A 159 -7.55 25.18 54.83
CA GLY A 159 -6.12 24.89 54.65
C GLY A 159 -5.21 26.11 54.55
N GLU A 160 -5.70 27.32 54.88
CA GLU A 160 -4.92 28.56 54.92
C GLU A 160 -3.83 28.54 55.99
N GLY A 161 -3.98 27.69 57.01
CA GLY A 161 -3.04 27.62 58.12
C GLY A 161 -3.38 28.65 59.19
N ALA A 162 -2.37 29.35 59.72
CA ALA A 162 -2.56 30.33 60.79
C ALA A 162 -3.24 31.60 60.25
N SER A 163 -4.51 31.80 60.64
CA SER A 163 -5.33 32.95 60.27
C SER A 163 -5.81 33.68 61.53
N PRO A 164 -5.86 35.04 61.53
CA PRO A 164 -6.39 35.80 62.64
C PRO A 164 -7.91 35.65 62.76
N LEU A 165 -8.41 35.56 63.98
CA LEU A 165 -9.82 35.52 64.35
C LEU A 165 -10.05 36.59 65.40
N THR A 166 -10.97 37.52 65.12
CA THR A 166 -11.28 38.65 66.01
C THR A 166 -12.68 38.52 66.58
N ILE A 167 -12.80 38.61 67.90
CA ILE A 167 -14.07 38.69 68.62
C ILE A 167 -14.33 40.13 69.06
N SER A 168 -15.58 40.57 69.02
CA SER A 168 -16.04 41.85 69.57
C SER A 168 -16.89 41.58 70.80
N VAL A 169 -16.53 42.17 71.94
CA VAL A 169 -17.22 41.96 73.22
C VAL A 169 -17.65 43.32 73.78
N SER A 170 -18.95 43.45 74.06
CA SER A 170 -19.57 44.67 74.58
C SER A 170 -19.82 44.55 76.08
N ASN A 171 -19.55 45.62 76.83
CA ASN A 171 -19.94 45.74 78.23
C ASN A 171 -21.25 46.54 78.34
N PRO A 172 -22.39 45.89 78.63
CA PRO A 172 -23.67 46.58 78.75
C PRO A 172 -23.87 47.31 80.09
N SER A 173 -22.95 47.16 81.04
CA SER A 173 -23.07 47.77 82.37
C SER A 173 -22.58 49.22 82.39
N ASN A 174 -22.98 49.95 83.45
CA ASN A 174 -22.53 51.32 83.69
C ASN A 174 -21.19 51.41 84.43
N ASN A 175 -20.54 50.28 84.70
CA ASN A 175 -19.26 50.20 85.39
C ASN A 175 -18.23 49.47 84.53
N ILE A 176 -16.96 49.64 84.84
CA ILE A 176 -15.90 48.88 84.18
C ILE A 176 -16.02 47.40 84.54
N VAL A 177 -15.73 46.53 83.57
CA VAL A 177 -15.55 45.08 83.80
C VAL A 177 -14.14 44.69 83.45
N ASP A 178 -13.48 43.97 84.37
CA ASP A 178 -12.08 43.58 84.27
C ASP A 178 -11.94 42.07 84.05
N ASN A 179 -10.77 41.65 83.56
CA ASN A 179 -10.40 40.25 83.39
C ASN A 179 -11.43 39.44 82.60
N VAL A 180 -11.94 40.01 81.50
CA VAL A 180 -12.92 39.34 80.66
C VAL A 180 -12.21 38.24 79.86
N LEU A 181 -12.65 36.99 80.06
CA LEU A 181 -12.20 35.84 79.27
C LEU A 181 -13.39 35.28 78.51
N VAL A 182 -13.27 35.18 77.18
CA VAL A 182 -14.24 34.48 76.34
C VAL A 182 -13.61 33.19 75.85
N ASN A 183 -14.13 32.06 76.31
CA ASN A 183 -13.71 30.74 75.86
C ASN A 183 -14.68 30.24 74.80
N LEU A 184 -14.21 30.18 73.56
CA LEU A 184 -14.96 29.85 72.35
C LEU A 184 -14.68 28.41 71.91
N THR A 185 -15.71 27.62 71.65
CA THR A 185 -15.58 26.30 71.04
C THR A 185 -15.44 26.44 69.52
N LEU A 186 -14.36 25.91 68.96
CA LEU A 186 -14.07 25.99 67.54
C LEU A 186 -14.79 24.88 66.76
N PRO A 187 -15.28 25.16 65.53
CA PRO A 187 -15.87 24.14 64.67
C PRO A 187 -14.81 23.14 64.18
N SER A 188 -15.26 21.99 63.68
CA SER A 188 -14.37 20.95 63.16
C SER A 188 -13.43 21.49 62.08
N GLY A 189 -12.13 21.28 62.30
CA GLY A 189 -11.06 21.70 61.39
C GLY A 189 -10.50 23.10 61.64
N LEU A 190 -11.03 23.86 62.61
CA LEU A 190 -10.32 24.99 63.23
C LEU A 190 -9.69 24.52 64.55
N MET A 191 -8.43 24.89 64.75
CA MET A 191 -7.74 24.66 66.02
C MET A 191 -7.11 25.96 66.52
N SER A 192 -6.93 26.10 67.83
CA SER A 192 -6.03 27.13 68.35
C SER A 192 -4.59 26.84 67.90
N GLU A 193 -3.68 27.80 68.05
CA GLU A 193 -2.25 27.59 67.79
C GLU A 193 -1.66 26.44 68.63
N THR A 194 -2.26 26.14 69.78
CA THR A 194 -1.86 25.03 70.66
C THR A 194 -2.56 23.71 70.32
N GLY A 195 -3.28 23.64 69.20
CA GLY A 195 -3.94 22.42 68.72
C GLY A 195 -5.22 22.07 69.48
N LYS A 196 -5.81 23.00 70.22
CA LYS A 196 -7.04 22.75 71.01
C LYS A 196 -8.29 23.10 70.20
N LYS A 197 -9.40 22.45 70.53
CA LYS A 197 -10.75 22.73 69.96
C LYS A 197 -11.45 23.94 70.59
N PHE A 198 -10.73 24.72 71.37
CA PHE A 198 -11.26 25.92 71.98
C PHE A 198 -10.21 27.03 71.93
N LEU A 199 -10.69 28.27 71.94
CA LEU A 199 -9.89 29.48 71.85
C LEU A 199 -10.30 30.46 72.96
N ILE A 200 -9.31 30.97 73.69
CA ILE A 200 -9.55 31.89 74.80
C ILE A 200 -9.14 33.29 74.37
N PHE A 201 -10.10 34.20 74.35
CA PHE A 201 -9.85 35.63 74.19
C PHE A 201 -9.74 36.28 75.56
N THR A 202 -8.66 37.03 75.77
CA THR A 202 -8.43 37.78 77.00
C THR A 202 -8.58 39.27 76.72
N ILE A 203 -9.44 39.93 77.48
CA ILE A 203 -9.65 41.38 77.41
C ILE A 203 -9.42 41.92 78.83
N PRO A 204 -8.34 42.71 79.05
CA PRO A 204 -7.97 43.17 80.40
C PRO A 204 -9.07 43.97 81.09
N SER A 205 -9.70 44.89 80.36
CA SER A 205 -10.83 45.68 80.84
C SER A 205 -11.71 46.15 79.67
N ILE A 206 -13.00 46.32 79.93
CA ILE A 206 -13.97 46.90 78.99
C ILE A 206 -14.66 48.07 79.70
N PRO A 207 -14.51 49.32 79.22
CA PRO A 207 -15.19 50.48 79.80
C PRO A 207 -16.72 50.35 79.75
N PRO A 208 -17.46 51.14 80.56
CA PRO A 208 -18.92 51.16 80.55
C PRO A 208 -19.47 51.45 79.15
N GLN A 209 -20.47 50.67 78.70
CA GLN A 209 -21.16 50.87 77.41
C GLN A 209 -20.25 50.80 76.17
N GLU A 210 -19.03 50.29 76.27
CA GLU A 210 -18.09 50.15 75.16
C GLU A 210 -18.00 48.73 74.59
N THR A 211 -17.45 48.61 73.39
CA THR A 211 -17.13 47.34 72.74
C THR A 211 -15.64 47.28 72.44
N ILE A 212 -14.98 46.22 72.88
CA ILE A 212 -13.55 45.98 72.66
C ILE A 212 -13.37 44.76 71.77
N GLN A 213 -12.40 44.85 70.86
CA GLN A 213 -12.01 43.75 69.98
C GLN A 213 -10.78 43.03 70.54
N SER A 214 -10.75 41.70 70.44
CA SER A 214 -9.61 40.88 70.77
C SER A 214 -9.33 39.91 69.63
N THR A 215 -8.08 39.85 69.19
CA THR A 215 -7.66 38.99 68.08
C THR A 215 -6.79 37.84 68.62
N GLN A 216 -7.04 36.64 68.11
CA GLN A 216 -6.25 35.43 68.37
C GLN A 216 -6.00 34.71 67.05
N LEU A 217 -4.93 33.93 66.97
CA LEU A 217 -4.65 33.10 65.80
C LEU A 217 -5.35 31.74 65.91
N VAL A 218 -5.94 31.31 64.79
CA VAL A 218 -6.50 29.97 64.62
C VAL A 218 -5.83 29.29 63.43
N ASN A 219 -5.57 28.00 63.55
CA ASN A 219 -5.11 27.18 62.45
C ASN A 219 -6.33 26.61 61.69
N VAL A 220 -6.56 27.08 60.47
CA VAL A 220 -7.57 26.57 59.54
C VAL A 220 -6.98 25.38 58.79
N THR A 221 -7.30 24.17 59.24
CA THR A 221 -6.71 22.93 58.70
C THR A 221 -7.26 22.58 57.31
N GLN A 222 -6.58 21.67 56.59
CA GLN A 222 -7.09 21.12 55.33
C GLN A 222 -8.39 20.30 55.51
N ASN A 223 -8.67 19.83 56.73
CA ASN A 223 -9.88 19.09 57.07
C ASN A 223 -11.03 20.00 57.51
N ALA A 224 -10.84 21.32 57.51
CA ALA A 224 -11.93 22.26 57.74
C ALA A 224 -12.98 22.10 56.65
N ILE A 225 -14.23 21.92 57.06
CA ILE A 225 -15.34 21.80 56.12
C ILE A 225 -15.86 23.22 55.85
N PRO A 226 -15.89 23.69 54.59
CA PRO A 226 -16.49 24.98 54.27
C PRO A 226 -17.96 25.05 54.70
N GLY A 227 -18.37 26.21 55.23
CA GLY A 227 -19.73 26.44 55.71
C GLY A 227 -19.81 27.50 56.80
N THR A 228 -21.03 27.81 57.22
CA THR A 228 -21.32 28.76 58.31
C THR A 228 -21.70 27.99 59.57
N TYR A 229 -21.01 28.29 60.68
CA TYR A 229 -21.11 27.59 61.95
C TYR A 229 -21.61 28.51 63.05
N SER A 230 -22.57 28.03 63.84
CA SER A 230 -22.95 28.67 65.11
C SER A 230 -22.02 28.20 66.22
N LEU A 231 -21.46 29.14 67.00
CA LEU A 231 -20.42 28.86 67.98
C LEU A 231 -20.94 28.87 69.42
N ASN A 232 -20.42 27.94 70.22
CA ASN A 232 -20.66 27.88 71.66
C ASN A 232 -19.53 28.61 72.40
N TYR A 233 -19.86 29.38 73.44
CA TYR A 233 -18.89 30.12 74.24
C TYR A 233 -19.30 30.23 75.71
N SER A 234 -18.29 30.47 76.55
CA SER A 234 -18.46 30.89 77.94
C SER A 234 -17.70 32.17 78.22
N VAL A 235 -18.24 33.01 79.10
CA VAL A 235 -17.65 34.28 79.51
C VAL A 235 -17.36 34.23 81.01
N THR A 236 -16.15 34.58 81.42
CA THR A 236 -15.83 34.96 82.80
C THR A 236 -15.41 36.41 82.87
N PHE A 237 -15.74 37.10 83.94
CA PHE A 237 -15.24 38.45 84.19
C PHE A 237 -15.21 38.77 85.69
N THR A 238 -14.52 39.84 86.04
CA THR A 238 -14.51 40.45 87.37
C THR A 238 -15.22 41.80 87.29
N ASN A 239 -16.20 42.05 88.14
CA ASN A 239 -16.86 43.36 88.16
C ASN A 239 -16.01 44.43 88.87
N TYR A 240 -16.44 45.69 88.83
CA TYR A 240 -15.77 46.83 89.46
C TYR A 240 -15.56 46.72 90.99
N LEU A 241 -16.22 45.76 91.66
CA LEU A 241 -16.06 45.48 93.10
C LEU A 241 -15.18 44.24 93.37
N GLY A 242 -14.60 43.62 92.35
CA GLY A 242 -13.69 42.48 92.50
C GLY A 242 -14.37 41.11 92.50
N TYR A 243 -15.69 41.03 92.32
CA TYR A 243 -16.43 39.76 92.29
C TYR A 243 -16.37 39.11 90.91
N ARG A 244 -16.12 37.79 90.89
CA ARG A 244 -15.99 37.00 89.66
C ARG A 244 -17.29 36.32 89.27
N TYR A 245 -17.61 36.36 87.99
CA TYR A 245 -18.80 35.75 87.40
C TYR A 245 -18.44 34.86 86.22
N TYR A 246 -19.34 33.90 85.94
CA TYR A 246 -19.25 32.94 84.84
C TYR A 246 -20.63 32.75 84.21
N ALA A 247 -20.69 32.77 82.88
CA ALA A 247 -21.89 32.46 82.11
C ALA A 247 -21.57 31.72 80.81
N THR A 248 -22.56 31.03 80.25
CA THR A 248 -22.48 30.29 78.99
C THR A 248 -23.64 30.68 78.06
N ASN A 249 -23.43 30.58 76.75
CA ASN A 249 -24.48 30.80 75.74
C ASN A 249 -25.32 29.53 75.46
N SER A 250 -24.99 28.42 76.09
CA SER A 250 -25.69 27.13 75.99
C SER A 250 -25.98 26.58 77.40
N ASN A 251 -27.07 25.84 77.56
CA ASN A 251 -27.41 25.16 78.82
C ASN A 251 -26.36 24.06 79.10
N ILE A 252 -25.37 24.36 79.95
CA ILE A 252 -24.44 23.34 80.44
C ILE A 252 -25.07 22.63 81.63
N THR A 253 -25.31 21.33 81.52
CA THR A 253 -25.94 20.47 82.55
C THR A 253 -24.99 20.03 83.67
N SER A 254 -23.78 20.59 83.75
CA SER A 254 -22.81 20.29 84.81
C SER A 254 -21.94 21.50 85.17
N GLY A 255 -22.03 21.97 86.41
CA GLY A 255 -21.20 23.04 86.97
C GLY A 255 -22.00 24.26 87.45
N ASN A 256 -21.38 25.07 88.31
CA ASN A 256 -21.94 26.30 88.92
C ASN A 256 -22.17 27.43 87.89
N ALA A 257 -22.88 27.16 86.80
CA ALA A 257 -23.33 28.19 85.87
C ALA A 257 -24.49 28.96 86.52
N ASN A 258 -24.25 30.20 86.93
CA ASN A 258 -25.26 30.99 87.65
C ASN A 258 -26.30 31.63 86.72
N VAL A 259 -26.02 31.80 85.42
CA VAL A 259 -26.94 32.42 84.45
C VAL A 259 -26.64 31.92 83.02
N THR A 260 -27.68 31.56 82.24
CA THR A 260 -27.59 31.37 80.78
C THR A 260 -27.78 32.72 80.10
N LEU A 261 -26.79 33.16 79.32
CA LEU A 261 -26.94 34.37 78.50
C LEU A 261 -28.06 34.14 77.48
N VAL A 262 -28.89 35.17 77.23
CA VAL A 262 -29.85 35.15 76.11
C VAL A 262 -29.07 34.75 74.86
N ASN A 263 -29.53 33.70 74.17
CA ASN A 263 -28.81 32.96 73.13
C ASN A 263 -28.44 33.84 71.92
N ILE A 264 -27.38 34.65 72.03
CA ILE A 264 -26.85 35.48 70.95
C ILE A 264 -25.95 34.58 70.10
N PRO A 265 -26.38 34.22 68.87
CA PRO A 265 -25.61 33.33 68.04
C PRO A 265 -24.38 34.06 67.49
N LEU A 266 -23.19 33.54 67.78
CA LEU A 266 -21.98 33.90 67.07
C LEU A 266 -21.85 32.99 65.86
N THR A 267 -21.86 33.56 64.65
CA THR A 267 -21.70 32.81 63.40
C THR A 267 -20.32 33.03 62.80
N LEU A 268 -19.67 31.95 62.37
CA LEU A 268 -18.37 31.98 61.72
C LEU A 268 -18.42 31.20 60.41
N THR A 269 -17.97 31.82 59.32
CA THR A 269 -17.94 31.19 57.99
C THR A 269 -16.52 30.79 57.61
N ILE A 270 -16.37 29.53 57.17
CA ILE A 270 -15.14 28.99 56.57
C ILE A 270 -15.38 28.84 55.07
N TYR A 271 -14.50 29.42 54.26
CA TYR A 271 -14.58 29.40 52.81
C TYR A 271 -13.75 28.25 52.22
N PRO A 272 -14.16 27.67 51.08
CA PRO A 272 -13.34 26.70 50.35
C PRO A 272 -12.13 27.39 49.74
N LYS A 273 -11.00 26.69 49.63
CA LYS A 273 -9.82 27.18 48.90
C LYS A 273 -10.09 27.39 47.40
N THR A 274 -10.88 26.52 46.79
CA THR A 274 -11.32 26.61 45.39
C THR A 274 -12.82 26.33 45.33
N PRO A 275 -13.68 27.37 45.48
CA PRO A 275 -15.12 27.19 45.63
C PRO A 275 -15.80 26.65 44.37
N ILE A 276 -15.33 27.11 43.20
CA ILE A 276 -15.79 26.67 41.88
C ILE A 276 -14.56 26.35 41.05
N THR A 277 -14.59 25.22 40.36
CA THR A 277 -13.57 24.87 39.36
C THR A 277 -14.13 25.13 37.98
N PHE A 278 -13.41 25.90 37.17
CA PHE A 278 -13.79 26.23 35.81
C PHE A 278 -12.89 25.50 34.82
N TYR A 279 -13.50 24.92 33.80
CA TYR A 279 -12.82 24.24 32.70
C TYR A 279 -13.26 24.86 31.39
N VAL A 280 -12.31 25.05 30.47
CA VAL A 280 -12.57 25.57 29.14
C VAL A 280 -12.03 24.61 28.11
N THR A 281 -12.78 24.40 27.03
CA THR A 281 -12.28 23.61 25.89
C THR A 281 -11.31 24.42 25.04
N SER A 282 -10.25 23.78 24.56
CA SER A 282 -9.41 24.30 23.46
C SER A 282 -9.86 23.70 22.14
N THR A 283 -9.74 24.44 21.04
CA THR A 283 -10.20 23.98 19.73
C THR A 283 -9.39 24.64 18.61
N SER A 284 -9.53 24.14 17.39
CA SER A 284 -8.89 24.68 16.20
C SER A 284 -9.91 25.14 15.19
N ALA A 285 -9.58 26.20 14.44
CA ALA A 285 -10.43 26.80 13.44
C ALA A 285 -9.60 27.22 12.21
N THR A 286 -10.27 27.63 11.14
CA THR A 286 -9.64 28.30 10.00
C THR A 286 -10.17 29.74 9.90
N PRO A 287 -9.48 30.66 9.20
CA PRO A 287 -10.06 31.96 8.88
C PRO A 287 -11.43 31.80 8.20
N SER A 288 -12.36 32.71 8.52
CA SER A 288 -13.76 32.69 8.05
C SER A 288 -14.60 31.49 8.54
N SER A 289 -14.24 30.86 9.65
CA SER A 289 -15.02 29.78 10.27
C SER A 289 -15.61 30.17 11.62
N LEU A 290 -16.60 29.39 12.06
CA LEU A 290 -17.20 29.52 13.39
C LEU A 290 -16.57 28.52 14.35
N VAL A 291 -16.37 28.94 15.59
CA VAL A 291 -15.75 28.13 16.62
C VAL A 291 -16.53 28.22 17.92
N SER A 292 -16.86 27.08 18.52
CA SER A 292 -17.59 27.02 19.79
C SER A 292 -16.65 26.59 20.93
N ILE A 293 -16.72 27.32 22.04
CA ILE A 293 -16.00 27.06 23.28
C ILE A 293 -17.01 26.75 24.37
N THR A 294 -16.79 25.65 25.10
CA THR A 294 -17.57 25.30 26.28
C THR A 294 -16.80 25.68 27.54
N LEU A 295 -17.38 26.57 28.34
CA LEU A 295 -17.00 26.88 29.72
C LEU A 295 -17.84 26.00 30.66
N ARG A 296 -17.18 25.12 31.41
CA ARG A 296 -17.80 24.25 32.39
C ARG A 296 -17.43 24.70 33.80
N ALA A 297 -18.43 25.02 34.61
CA ALA A 297 -18.27 25.31 36.04
C ALA A 297 -18.65 24.07 36.86
N ASN A 298 -17.89 23.77 37.92
CA ASN A 298 -18.17 22.68 38.85
C ASN A 298 -18.02 23.15 40.30
N SER A 299 -19.07 22.95 41.11
CA SER A 299 -19.11 23.33 42.53
C SER A 299 -19.81 22.26 43.35
N SER A 300 -19.28 21.95 44.54
CA SER A 300 -19.98 21.09 45.52
C SER A 300 -21.04 21.84 46.34
N TYR A 301 -21.04 23.17 46.24
CA TYR A 301 -21.86 24.09 47.00
C TYR A 301 -22.81 24.87 46.07
N ASN A 302 -23.89 25.40 46.63
CA ASN A 302 -24.73 26.36 45.91
C ASN A 302 -23.91 27.61 45.60
N ALA A 303 -23.73 27.89 44.31
CA ALA A 303 -23.03 29.06 43.82
C ALA A 303 -23.88 29.76 42.76
N PHE A 304 -23.76 31.08 42.67
CA PHE A 304 -24.45 31.91 41.68
C PHE A 304 -23.42 32.54 40.75
N ILE A 305 -23.47 32.26 39.44
CA ILE A 305 -22.61 32.93 38.46
C ILE A 305 -23.38 34.15 37.97
N GLU A 306 -22.85 35.33 38.27
CA GLU A 306 -23.47 36.62 37.97
C GLU A 306 -23.16 37.04 36.53
N SER A 307 -21.89 36.95 36.12
CA SER A 307 -21.47 37.34 34.78
C SER A 307 -20.32 36.49 34.25
N VAL A 308 -20.27 36.35 32.93
CA VAL A 308 -19.14 35.76 32.21
C VAL A 308 -18.88 36.63 30.99
N THR A 309 -17.71 37.26 30.95
CA THR A 309 -17.31 38.17 29.88
C THR A 309 -16.08 37.62 29.16
N PRO A 310 -16.20 37.19 27.89
CA PRO A 310 -15.05 36.77 27.10
C PRO A 310 -14.30 37.99 26.54
N GLN A 311 -12.98 38.00 26.67
CA GLN A 311 -12.07 38.95 26.05
C GLN A 311 -11.17 38.23 25.04
N THR A 312 -11.26 38.63 23.77
CA THR A 312 -10.50 38.03 22.66
C THR A 312 -10.49 38.96 21.44
N SER A 313 -9.63 38.68 20.46
CA SER A 313 -9.65 39.32 19.13
C SER A 313 -10.66 38.67 18.15
N LEU A 314 -11.31 37.57 18.55
CA LEU A 314 -12.40 36.95 17.80
C LEU A 314 -13.73 37.65 18.06
N THR A 315 -14.67 37.59 17.11
CA THR A 315 -15.98 38.22 17.27
C THR A 315 -16.94 37.25 17.96
N LEU A 316 -17.47 37.59 19.14
CA LEU A 316 -18.52 36.78 19.79
C LEU A 316 -19.83 36.92 19.01
N LEU A 317 -20.36 35.81 18.48
CA LEU A 317 -21.64 35.79 17.77
C LEU A 317 -22.81 35.45 18.69
N SER A 318 -22.63 34.47 19.58
CA SER A 318 -23.69 34.02 20.47
C SER A 318 -23.14 33.35 21.73
N SER A 319 -23.91 33.41 22.80
CA SER A 319 -23.71 32.59 23.98
C SER A 319 -25.06 32.12 24.54
N ASN A 320 -25.08 30.99 25.23
CA ASN A 320 -26.25 30.53 25.98
C ASN A 320 -26.20 30.93 27.46
N PHE A 321 -25.29 31.84 27.85
CA PHE A 321 -25.12 32.22 29.25
C PHE A 321 -26.25 33.13 29.73
N THR A 322 -26.81 32.77 30.87
CA THR A 322 -27.66 33.63 31.69
C THR A 322 -27.21 33.50 33.16
N PRO A 323 -27.33 34.55 33.98
CA PRO A 323 -27.00 34.47 35.40
C PRO A 323 -27.76 33.32 36.05
N THR A 324 -27.05 32.43 36.75
CA THR A 324 -27.64 31.15 37.18
C THR A 324 -27.05 30.65 38.49
N THR A 325 -27.93 30.05 39.30
CA THR A 325 -27.54 29.33 40.52
C THR A 325 -27.38 27.85 40.19
N PHE A 326 -26.28 27.24 40.65
CA PHE A 326 -26.01 25.82 40.39
C PHE A 326 -25.35 25.13 41.59
N GLN A 327 -25.55 23.82 41.63
CA GLN A 327 -24.80 22.87 42.46
C GLN A 327 -24.46 21.66 41.58
N GLY A 328 -23.22 21.18 41.62
CA GLY A 328 -22.71 20.22 40.65
C GLY A 328 -22.11 20.93 39.44
N THR A 329 -22.56 20.59 38.23
CA THR A 329 -21.98 21.10 36.97
C THR A 329 -22.92 22.05 36.22
N ALA A 330 -22.39 23.16 35.71
CA ALA A 330 -23.04 24.04 34.73
C ALA A 330 -22.16 24.19 33.48
N ASN A 331 -22.77 24.24 32.29
CA ASN A 331 -22.06 24.35 31.01
C ASN A 331 -22.58 25.54 30.20
N PHE A 332 -21.66 26.37 29.72
CA PHE A 332 -21.94 27.56 28.91
C PHE A 332 -21.17 27.48 27.59
N ASN A 333 -21.87 27.60 26.48
CA ASN A 333 -21.33 27.56 25.14
C ASN A 333 -21.26 28.97 24.56
N TYR A 334 -20.09 29.33 24.05
CA TYR A 334 -19.81 30.59 23.38
C TYR A 334 -19.37 30.30 21.96
N THR A 335 -20.02 30.91 20.98
CA THR A 335 -19.66 30.76 19.56
C THR A 335 -19.03 32.06 19.07
N PHE A 336 -17.81 31.94 18.56
CA PHE A 336 -17.05 33.03 17.99
C PHE A 336 -16.92 32.86 16.47
N GLU A 337 -16.89 33.97 15.75
CA GLU A 337 -16.44 34.04 14.38
C GLU A 337 -14.93 34.29 14.36
N VAL A 338 -14.22 33.58 13.48
CA VAL A 338 -12.81 33.85 13.18
C VAL A 338 -12.73 34.74 11.94
N PRO A 339 -12.42 36.05 12.08
CA PRO A 339 -12.29 36.95 10.93
C PRO A 339 -11.33 36.44 9.86
N GLN A 340 -11.65 36.71 8.59
CA GLN A 340 -10.78 36.39 7.45
C GLN A 340 -9.42 37.11 7.50
N THR A 341 -9.33 38.23 8.22
CA THR A 341 -8.10 39.02 8.34
C THR A 341 -7.11 38.46 9.36
N LEU A 342 -7.51 37.47 10.17
CA LEU A 342 -6.62 36.88 11.17
C LEU A 342 -5.64 35.89 10.52
N ALA A 343 -4.35 36.14 10.72
CA ALA A 343 -3.31 35.22 10.32
C ALA A 343 -3.37 33.93 11.16
N PRO A 344 -2.92 32.79 10.65
CA PRO A 344 -2.82 31.57 11.46
C PRO A 344 -1.93 31.75 12.69
N GLY A 345 -2.39 31.24 13.82
CA GLY A 345 -1.77 31.45 15.13
C GLY A 345 -2.66 31.01 16.30
N ALA A 346 -2.13 31.15 17.51
CA ALA A 346 -2.87 30.88 18.75
C ALA A 346 -3.54 32.16 19.24
N TYR A 347 -4.87 32.19 19.28
CA TYR A 347 -5.64 33.34 19.73
C TYR A 347 -6.24 33.08 21.11
N PRO A 348 -5.81 33.81 22.16
CA PRO A 348 -6.34 33.62 23.49
C PRO A 348 -7.79 34.11 23.59
N ILE A 349 -8.59 33.39 24.38
CA ILE A 349 -9.89 33.82 24.87
C ILE A 349 -9.83 33.72 26.38
N THR A 350 -9.87 34.88 27.06
CA THR A 350 -9.91 34.96 28.52
C THR A 350 -11.35 35.21 28.96
N PHE A 351 -11.92 34.28 29.72
CA PHE A 351 -13.23 34.44 30.33
C PHE A 351 -13.06 35.01 31.74
N THR A 352 -13.46 36.26 31.94
CA THR A 352 -13.62 36.84 33.27
C THR A 352 -14.98 36.44 33.82
N ILE A 353 -15.00 35.83 35.00
CA ILE A 353 -16.18 35.22 35.60
C ILE A 353 -16.38 35.82 37.00
N THR A 354 -17.53 36.45 37.21
CA THR A 354 -17.95 36.97 38.51
C THR A 354 -19.00 36.04 39.09
N TYR A 355 -18.80 35.59 40.33
CA TYR A 355 -19.70 34.65 41.00
C TYR A 355 -19.84 34.94 42.49
N GLU A 356 -20.96 34.56 43.07
CA GLU A 356 -21.26 34.66 44.49
C GLU A 356 -21.32 33.26 45.13
N ILE A 357 -20.63 33.11 46.26
CA ILE A 357 -20.69 31.90 47.09
C ILE A 357 -20.57 32.29 48.57
N PHE A 358 -21.42 31.70 49.43
CA PHE A 358 -21.50 32.04 50.86
C PHE A 358 -21.66 33.55 51.15
N GLY A 359 -22.37 34.28 50.28
CA GLY A 359 -22.62 35.71 50.43
C GLY A 359 -21.44 36.63 50.04
N GLN A 360 -20.35 36.08 49.51
CA GLN A 360 -19.25 36.87 48.94
C GLN A 360 -19.18 36.76 47.44
N GLN A 361 -19.04 37.93 46.80
CA GLN A 361 -18.70 38.06 45.39
C GLN A 361 -17.20 37.80 45.20
N GLN A 362 -16.87 37.02 44.18
CA GLN A 362 -15.52 36.64 43.80
C GLN A 362 -15.38 36.79 42.29
N GLU A 363 -14.15 37.05 41.84
CA GLU A 363 -13.82 37.16 40.42
C GLU A 363 -12.69 36.19 40.09
N THR A 364 -12.79 35.50 38.96
CA THR A 364 -11.72 34.65 38.44
C THR A 364 -11.64 34.74 36.93
N ALA A 365 -10.49 34.37 36.38
CA ALA A 365 -10.27 34.36 34.94
C ALA A 365 -9.74 33.00 34.48
N VAL A 366 -10.28 32.49 33.39
CA VAL A 366 -9.77 31.27 32.73
C VAL A 366 -9.51 31.55 31.26
N THR A 367 -8.30 31.21 30.81
CA THR A 367 -7.88 31.42 29.43
C THR A 367 -7.80 30.10 28.67
N THR A 368 -8.36 30.08 27.46
CA THR A 368 -8.16 29.03 26.45
C THR A 368 -7.57 29.64 25.18
N PHE A 369 -7.19 28.80 24.23
CA PHE A 369 -6.71 29.24 22.92
C PHE A 369 -7.54 28.60 21.81
N VAL A 370 -7.86 29.41 20.81
CA VAL A 370 -8.29 28.92 19.50
C VAL A 370 -7.08 28.88 18.60
N GLN A 371 -6.72 27.69 18.12
CA GLN A 371 -5.65 27.51 17.16
C GLN A 371 -6.20 27.76 15.75
N VAL A 372 -5.92 28.93 15.18
CA VAL A 372 -6.30 29.26 13.81
C VAL A 372 -5.23 28.69 12.87
N ASN A 373 -5.60 27.73 12.04
CA ASN A 373 -4.71 27.07 11.09
C ASN A 373 -4.93 27.59 9.67
N TYR A 374 -3.92 27.42 8.80
CA TYR A 374 -4.11 27.62 7.37
C TYR A 374 -5.20 26.67 6.85
N TYR A 375 -5.93 27.11 5.82
CA TYR A 375 -6.84 26.24 5.09
C TYR A 375 -6.03 25.07 4.50
N ASN A 376 -6.48 23.83 4.72
CA ASN A 376 -5.78 22.63 4.25
C ASN A 376 -6.04 22.37 2.74
N ALA A 377 -5.82 23.40 1.93
CA ALA A 377 -5.91 23.36 0.48
C ALA A 377 -4.78 24.21 -0.10
N MET A 378 -4.31 23.87 -1.29
CA MET A 378 -3.18 24.53 -1.94
C MET A 378 -3.48 24.64 -3.43
N PRO A 379 -2.99 25.67 -4.15
CA PRO A 379 -3.14 25.73 -5.59
C PRO A 379 -2.59 24.47 -6.27
N THR A 380 -3.38 23.90 -7.18
CA THR A 380 -3.05 22.64 -7.87
C THR A 380 -3.02 22.84 -9.38
N LEU A 381 -2.16 22.08 -10.05
CA LEU A 381 -2.22 21.87 -11.48
C LEU A 381 -3.05 20.61 -11.77
N SER A 382 -3.92 20.66 -12.76
CA SER A 382 -4.67 19.52 -13.30
C SER A 382 -4.67 19.54 -14.83
N ASP A 383 -5.24 18.49 -15.41
CA ASP A 383 -5.58 18.40 -16.84
C ASP A 383 -4.41 18.71 -17.79
N PRO A 384 -3.28 17.97 -17.68
CA PRO A 384 -2.15 18.15 -18.58
C PRO A 384 -2.58 17.78 -20.01
N THR A 385 -2.54 18.76 -20.90
CA THR A 385 -2.97 18.61 -22.29
C THR A 385 -1.87 19.01 -23.25
N TRP A 386 -1.55 18.14 -24.19
CA TRP A 386 -0.63 18.46 -25.27
C TRP A 386 -1.36 19.16 -26.42
N SER A 387 -0.73 20.17 -27.03
CA SER A 387 -1.26 20.82 -28.23
C SER A 387 -1.26 19.89 -29.45
N THR A 388 -0.36 18.91 -29.49
CA THR A 388 -0.23 17.85 -30.50
C THR A 388 0.34 16.58 -29.86
N LEU A 389 0.27 15.42 -30.53
CA LEU A 389 0.84 14.17 -30.00
C LEU A 389 2.34 14.31 -29.69
N ALA A 390 2.68 14.24 -28.40
CA ALA A 390 4.04 14.37 -27.91
C ALA A 390 4.70 12.98 -27.79
N SER A 391 5.60 12.67 -28.72
CA SER A 391 6.38 11.43 -28.76
C SER A 391 7.90 11.70 -28.62
N PRO A 392 8.73 10.69 -28.31
CA PRO A 392 10.18 10.86 -28.29
C PRO A 392 10.72 11.52 -29.56
N GLY A 393 11.59 12.53 -29.40
CA GLY A 393 12.17 13.31 -30.50
C GLY A 393 11.34 14.50 -30.99
N THR A 394 10.13 14.72 -30.48
CA THR A 394 9.31 15.89 -30.84
C THR A 394 9.82 17.15 -30.12
N ALA A 395 10.06 18.23 -30.87
CA ALA A 395 10.53 19.51 -30.33
C ALA A 395 9.43 20.59 -30.44
N GLY A 396 9.38 21.49 -29.45
CA GLY A 396 8.52 22.68 -29.49
C GLY A 396 7.02 22.43 -29.28
N VAL A 397 6.63 21.34 -28.62
CA VAL A 397 5.22 21.04 -28.33
C VAL A 397 4.74 21.75 -27.07
N THR A 398 3.52 22.27 -27.08
CA THR A 398 2.96 22.99 -25.92
C THR A 398 2.24 22.01 -25.00
N LEU A 399 2.61 22.03 -23.72
CA LEU A 399 1.95 21.33 -22.63
C LEU A 399 1.21 22.36 -21.78
N THR A 400 -0.12 22.28 -21.73
CA THR A 400 -0.96 23.19 -20.96
C THR A 400 -1.52 22.50 -19.73
N PHE A 401 -1.42 23.18 -18.59
CA PHE A 401 -2.04 22.77 -17.33
C PHE A 401 -3.20 23.71 -16.96
N LEU A 402 -4.18 23.21 -16.22
CA LEU A 402 -5.17 24.02 -15.54
C LEU A 402 -4.71 24.28 -14.09
N LEU A 403 -4.36 25.53 -13.77
CA LEU A 403 -4.06 25.96 -12.41
C LEU A 403 -5.36 26.39 -11.73
N THR A 404 -5.65 25.87 -10.54
CA THR A 404 -6.84 26.26 -9.76
C THR A 404 -6.46 26.75 -8.37
N ASN A 405 -7.11 27.82 -7.91
CA ASN A 405 -7.07 28.31 -6.54
C ASN A 405 -8.25 27.72 -5.73
N PRO A 406 -8.00 26.75 -4.82
CA PRO A 406 -9.04 26.20 -3.95
C PRO A 406 -9.25 26.99 -2.67
N LEU A 407 -8.46 28.05 -2.43
CA LEU A 407 -8.50 28.83 -1.19
C LEU A 407 -9.73 29.75 -1.15
N PRO A 408 -10.36 30.00 0.01
CA PRO A 408 -11.51 30.89 0.14
C PRO A 408 -11.16 32.39 0.04
N TYR A 409 -9.96 32.72 -0.46
CA TYR A 409 -9.46 34.08 -0.65
C TYR A 409 -8.67 34.16 -1.96
N PRO A 410 -8.60 35.36 -2.59
CA PRO A 410 -7.82 35.54 -3.81
C PRO A 410 -6.32 35.40 -3.53
N ILE A 411 -5.59 34.98 -4.57
CA ILE A 411 -4.13 34.91 -4.57
C ILE A 411 -3.58 35.70 -5.75
N SER A 412 -2.39 36.29 -5.59
CA SER A 412 -1.73 37.12 -6.60
C SER A 412 -0.30 36.67 -6.86
N ASP A 413 0.24 37.09 -8.01
CA ASP A 413 1.58 36.77 -8.52
C ASP A 413 1.88 35.26 -8.43
N VAL A 414 0.92 34.46 -8.91
CA VAL A 414 1.01 33.00 -8.86
C VAL A 414 2.00 32.53 -9.93
N ASN A 415 3.24 32.29 -9.51
CA ASN A 415 4.30 31.78 -10.36
C ASN A 415 4.35 30.24 -10.28
N VAL A 416 4.03 29.59 -11.39
CA VAL A 416 4.16 28.15 -11.59
C VAL A 416 5.51 27.87 -12.25
N THR A 417 6.38 27.14 -11.56
CA THR A 417 7.66 26.69 -12.08
C THR A 417 7.68 25.17 -12.23
N ILE A 418 7.93 24.66 -13.43
CA ILE A 418 8.12 23.22 -13.69
C ILE A 418 9.59 22.84 -13.65
N LEU A 419 9.88 21.59 -13.32
CA LEU A 419 11.22 21.00 -13.37
C LEU A 419 11.17 19.80 -14.31
N PRO A 420 11.42 20.00 -15.62
CA PRO A 420 11.34 18.90 -16.59
C PRO A 420 12.25 17.73 -16.19
N PRO A 421 11.74 16.48 -16.18
CA PRO A 421 12.55 15.30 -15.88
C PRO A 421 13.55 15.00 -16.99
N ALA A 422 14.47 14.05 -16.76
CA ALA A 422 15.49 13.69 -17.73
C ALA A 422 14.88 13.33 -19.10
N GLY A 423 15.42 13.93 -20.17
CA GLY A 423 14.93 13.75 -21.54
C GLY A 423 13.80 14.72 -21.94
N MET A 424 13.26 15.51 -21.01
CA MET A 424 12.40 16.66 -21.31
C MET A 424 13.14 17.97 -21.05
N SER A 425 12.94 18.96 -21.91
CA SER A 425 13.44 20.32 -21.68
C SER A 425 12.38 21.35 -22.05
N SER A 426 12.45 22.52 -21.44
CA SER A 426 11.57 23.64 -21.78
C SER A 426 12.38 24.91 -21.94
N THR A 427 11.98 25.76 -22.88
CA THR A 427 12.62 27.08 -23.09
C THR A 427 12.43 28.00 -21.90
N TYR A 428 11.25 27.92 -21.26
CA TYR A 428 10.92 28.67 -20.05
C TYR A 428 10.30 27.71 -19.05
N ILE A 429 10.85 27.69 -17.84
CA ILE A 429 10.37 26.80 -16.78
C ILE A 429 9.37 27.48 -15.85
N SER A 430 9.08 28.77 -16.01
CA SER A 430 8.21 29.55 -15.13
C SER A 430 7.12 30.28 -15.89
N TYR A 431 5.91 30.32 -15.33
CA TYR A 431 4.76 31.04 -15.87
C TYR A 431 4.02 31.77 -14.73
N VAL A 432 3.75 33.06 -14.90
CA VAL A 432 3.13 33.90 -13.87
C VAL A 432 1.68 34.22 -14.23
N VAL A 433 0.77 33.88 -13.33
CA VAL A 433 -0.64 34.29 -13.38
C VAL A 433 -0.82 35.47 -12.42
N PRO A 434 -1.25 36.66 -12.89
CA PRO A 434 -1.30 37.86 -12.05
C PRO A 434 -2.20 37.72 -10.83
N THR A 435 -3.43 37.21 -11.01
CA THR A 435 -4.39 37.02 -9.92
C THR A 435 -5.30 35.83 -10.21
N LEU A 436 -5.70 35.12 -9.14
CA LEU A 436 -6.78 34.13 -9.16
C LEU A 436 -7.75 34.47 -8.03
N SER A 437 -9.04 34.50 -8.34
CA SER A 437 -10.09 34.78 -7.35
C SER A 437 -10.21 33.65 -6.31
N ALA A 438 -10.92 33.94 -5.22
CA ALA A 438 -11.28 32.94 -4.21
C ALA A 438 -12.10 31.79 -4.81
N SER A 439 -12.01 30.62 -4.19
CA SER A 439 -12.84 29.46 -4.52
C SER A 439 -14.33 29.82 -4.48
N GLY A 440 -15.05 29.49 -5.56
CA GLY A 440 -16.48 29.79 -5.70
C GLY A 440 -16.82 31.24 -6.07
N GLN A 441 -15.83 32.09 -6.35
CA GLN A 441 -16.03 33.49 -6.74
C GLN A 441 -15.18 33.83 -7.97
N GLY A 442 -15.76 34.52 -8.96
CA GLY A 442 -15.03 34.98 -10.15
C GLY A 442 -14.28 33.87 -10.91
N ILE A 443 -13.15 34.21 -11.52
CA ILE A 443 -12.26 33.27 -12.21
C ILE A 443 -11.17 32.81 -11.23
N ASN A 444 -11.36 31.63 -10.62
CA ASN A 444 -10.41 31.03 -9.69
C ASN A 444 -9.42 30.04 -10.35
N TYR A 445 -9.37 30.00 -11.69
CA TYR A 445 -8.49 29.12 -12.45
C TYR A 445 -7.81 29.85 -13.61
N ALA A 446 -6.68 29.32 -14.09
CA ALA A 446 -5.96 29.83 -15.27
C ALA A 446 -5.29 28.70 -16.04
N GLN A 447 -5.15 28.86 -17.36
CA GLN A 447 -4.35 27.95 -18.19
C GLN A 447 -2.88 28.35 -18.14
N VAL A 448 -2.01 27.37 -17.97
CA VAL A 448 -0.57 27.54 -17.80
C VAL A 448 0.17 26.71 -18.85
N PRO A 449 0.54 27.31 -20.01
CA PRO A 449 1.24 26.61 -21.08
C PRO A 449 2.78 26.65 -20.91
N PHE A 450 3.43 25.54 -21.21
CA PHE A 450 4.89 25.41 -21.32
C PHE A 450 5.28 24.78 -22.66
N THR A 451 6.30 25.29 -23.32
CA THR A 451 6.84 24.68 -24.55
C THR A 451 7.89 23.65 -24.18
N ILE A 452 7.62 22.37 -24.46
CA ILE A 452 8.46 21.22 -24.12
C ILE A 452 9.13 20.63 -25.37
N THR A 453 10.37 20.20 -25.23
CA THR A 453 11.12 19.40 -26.20
C THR A 453 11.42 18.04 -25.58
N LEU A 454 11.10 16.97 -26.31
CA LEU A 454 11.33 15.58 -25.90
C LEU A 454 12.54 15.02 -26.65
N ALA A 455 13.54 14.55 -25.92
CA ALA A 455 14.69 13.88 -26.50
C ALA A 455 14.29 12.54 -27.16
N GLN A 456 15.07 12.08 -28.14
CA GLN A 456 14.77 10.82 -28.86
C GLN A 456 14.79 9.57 -27.97
N ASN A 457 15.52 9.61 -26.85
CA ASN A 457 15.66 8.51 -25.91
C ASN A 457 14.68 8.56 -24.73
N VAL A 458 13.71 9.47 -24.73
CA VAL A 458 12.64 9.48 -23.72
C VAL A 458 11.82 8.19 -23.85
N THR A 459 11.58 7.50 -22.75
CA THR A 459 10.74 6.30 -22.74
C THR A 459 9.25 6.70 -22.86
N PRO A 460 8.44 6.08 -23.72
CA PRO A 460 7.00 6.30 -23.73
C PRO A 460 6.33 5.93 -22.40
N GLY A 461 5.23 6.58 -22.05
CA GLY A 461 4.48 6.35 -20.80
C GLY A 461 4.30 7.62 -19.95
N TYR A 462 3.83 7.44 -18.71
CA TYR A 462 3.67 8.55 -17.76
C TYR A 462 5.02 8.99 -17.18
N HIS A 463 5.27 10.29 -17.23
CA HIS A 463 6.39 10.96 -16.58
C HIS A 463 5.87 11.93 -15.54
N GLU A 464 6.36 11.82 -14.32
CA GLU A 464 6.09 12.81 -13.28
C GLU A 464 6.87 14.08 -13.58
N ILE A 465 6.17 15.21 -13.70
CA ILE A 465 6.78 16.53 -13.80
C ILE A 465 6.65 17.21 -12.44
N PRO A 466 7.76 17.33 -11.67
CA PRO A 466 7.76 18.14 -10.47
C PRO A 466 7.48 19.60 -10.80
N PHE A 467 6.66 20.24 -9.98
CA PHE A 467 6.35 21.65 -10.10
C PHE A 467 6.33 22.35 -8.75
N VAL A 468 6.49 23.66 -8.80
CA VAL A 468 6.51 24.56 -7.67
C VAL A 468 5.55 25.70 -7.97
N VAL A 469 4.56 25.92 -7.12
CA VAL A 469 3.68 27.10 -7.20
C VAL A 469 4.04 28.03 -6.06
N SER A 470 4.46 29.25 -6.39
CA SER A 470 4.62 30.32 -5.40
C SER A 470 3.62 31.42 -5.64
N TYR A 471 3.01 31.95 -4.60
CA TYR A 471 1.96 32.97 -4.69
C TYR A 471 1.95 33.85 -3.44
N PHE A 472 1.34 35.03 -3.57
CA PHE A 472 0.97 35.87 -2.44
C PHE A 472 -0.50 35.69 -2.09
N SER A 473 -0.79 35.67 -0.80
CA SER A 473 -2.14 35.75 -0.26
C SER A 473 -2.25 36.95 0.69
N SER A 474 -3.43 37.16 1.28
CA SER A 474 -3.61 38.11 2.40
C SER A 474 -2.73 37.80 3.61
N TYR A 475 -2.14 36.60 3.69
CA TYR A 475 -1.28 36.15 4.80
C TYR A 475 0.22 36.11 4.45
N GLY A 476 0.60 36.60 3.26
CA GLY A 476 2.00 36.68 2.82
C GLY A 476 2.37 35.72 1.70
N PHE A 477 3.66 35.43 1.57
CA PHE A 477 4.23 34.59 0.51
C PHE A 477 4.13 33.10 0.86
N HIS A 478 3.66 32.29 -0.09
CA HIS A 478 3.53 30.85 0.04
C HIS A 478 4.23 30.13 -1.10
N LYS A 479 4.66 28.90 -0.83
CA LYS A 479 5.33 28.04 -1.82
C LYS A 479 4.90 26.59 -1.62
N VAL A 480 4.38 25.99 -2.68
CA VAL A 480 3.87 24.62 -2.72
C VAL A 480 4.70 23.83 -3.72
N ARG A 481 4.99 22.57 -3.39
CA ARG A 481 5.70 21.64 -4.28
C ARG A 481 4.83 20.41 -4.47
N SER A 482 4.72 19.96 -5.71
CA SER A 482 4.01 18.72 -6.04
C SER A 482 4.57 18.17 -7.37
N GLN A 483 3.97 17.11 -7.87
CA GLN A 483 4.26 16.50 -9.17
C GLN A 483 2.95 16.20 -9.88
N ILE A 484 3.00 16.19 -11.21
CA ILE A 484 1.85 15.84 -12.04
C ILE A 484 2.28 14.84 -13.12
N PRO A 485 1.54 13.72 -13.28
CA PRO A 485 1.84 12.75 -14.33
C PRO A 485 1.45 13.30 -15.69
N VAL A 486 2.37 13.23 -16.65
CA VAL A 486 2.16 13.63 -18.04
C VAL A 486 2.49 12.47 -18.94
N TYR A 487 1.55 12.10 -19.81
CA TYR A 487 1.71 10.95 -20.71
C TYR A 487 2.49 11.35 -21.98
N VAL A 488 3.57 10.63 -22.27
CA VAL A 488 4.32 10.70 -23.53
C VAL A 488 3.94 9.51 -24.39
N TYR A 489 3.52 9.78 -25.63
CA TYR A 489 3.07 8.76 -26.57
C TYR A 489 4.25 8.00 -27.19
N PRO A 490 4.10 6.71 -27.52
CA PRO A 490 5.12 5.98 -28.27
C PRO A 490 5.32 6.58 -29.66
N GLN A 491 6.54 6.44 -30.18
CA GLN A 491 6.84 6.77 -31.57
C GLN A 491 6.23 5.68 -32.48
N SER A 492 5.26 6.04 -33.34
CA SER A 492 4.58 5.10 -34.25
C SER A 492 5.56 4.38 -35.19
N GLN A 493 5.40 3.05 -35.29
CA GLN A 493 6.16 2.17 -36.18
C GLN A 493 5.26 1.08 -36.78
N LEU A 494 5.13 1.06 -38.10
CA LEU A 494 4.50 -0.03 -38.86
C LEU A 494 5.40 -1.27 -38.86
N LEU A 495 4.91 -2.41 -38.35
CA LEU A 495 5.68 -3.66 -38.30
C LEU A 495 5.48 -4.49 -39.57
N ALA A 496 6.56 -5.01 -40.16
CA ALA A 496 6.51 -5.99 -41.25
C ALA A 496 6.84 -7.40 -40.75
N LEU A 497 5.92 -8.35 -40.93
CA LEU A 497 6.09 -9.77 -40.66
C LEU A 497 6.27 -10.53 -41.97
N VAL A 498 7.35 -11.29 -42.09
CA VAL A 498 7.73 -11.99 -43.32
C VAL A 498 7.90 -13.48 -43.06
N SER A 499 7.33 -14.32 -43.92
CA SER A 499 7.52 -15.78 -43.89
C SER A 499 8.79 -16.19 -44.63
N ASN A 500 9.41 -17.31 -44.25
CA ASN A 500 10.57 -17.85 -44.98
C ASN A 500 10.18 -18.20 -46.42
N VAL A 501 10.80 -17.57 -47.41
CA VAL A 501 10.55 -17.85 -48.83
C VAL A 501 11.73 -18.60 -49.45
N THR A 502 11.40 -19.67 -50.19
CA THR A 502 12.33 -20.44 -51.02
C THR A 502 11.89 -20.37 -52.47
N VAL A 503 12.84 -20.18 -53.39
CA VAL A 503 12.61 -20.14 -54.84
C VAL A 503 13.62 -21.05 -55.54
N TYR A 504 13.22 -21.76 -56.60
CA TYR A 504 14.13 -22.60 -57.37
C TYR A 504 14.78 -21.82 -58.51
N GLN A 505 16.00 -22.18 -58.89
CA GLN A 505 16.69 -21.58 -60.03
C GLN A 505 15.81 -21.64 -61.28
N GLY A 506 15.66 -20.51 -61.97
CA GLY A 506 14.86 -20.43 -63.19
C GLY A 506 13.34 -20.40 -62.98
N THR A 507 12.84 -20.22 -61.75
CA THR A 507 11.40 -20.09 -61.47
C THR A 507 11.03 -18.73 -60.88
N GLN A 508 9.72 -18.48 -60.72
CA GLN A 508 9.16 -17.35 -59.99
C GLN A 508 8.49 -17.84 -58.70
N ALA A 509 8.38 -16.97 -57.69
CA ALA A 509 7.70 -17.25 -56.42
C ALA A 509 7.01 -15.99 -55.87
N GLU A 510 6.00 -16.15 -55.02
CA GLU A 510 5.35 -15.05 -54.30
C GLU A 510 5.96 -14.86 -52.90
N LEU A 511 6.14 -13.59 -52.51
CA LEU A 511 6.62 -13.13 -51.20
C LEU A 511 5.52 -12.30 -50.54
N PRO A 512 4.65 -12.92 -49.73
CA PRO A 512 3.67 -12.20 -48.93
C PRO A 512 4.32 -11.59 -47.68
N ILE A 513 4.03 -10.31 -47.43
CA ILE A 513 4.51 -9.55 -46.27
C ILE A 513 3.28 -8.97 -45.56
N VAL A 514 3.11 -9.31 -44.28
CA VAL A 514 2.01 -8.82 -43.46
C VAL A 514 2.48 -7.58 -42.71
N LEU A 515 1.88 -6.44 -43.02
CA LEU A 515 2.07 -5.19 -42.29
C LEU A 515 1.06 -5.10 -41.15
N VAL A 516 1.51 -4.69 -39.96
CA VAL A 516 0.66 -4.53 -38.77
C VAL A 516 0.78 -3.11 -38.23
N ASN A 517 -0.35 -2.42 -38.13
CA ASN A 517 -0.47 -1.15 -37.41
C ASN A 517 -0.98 -1.44 -35.99
N TYR A 518 -0.12 -1.38 -34.98
CA TYR A 518 -0.52 -1.51 -33.58
C TYR A 518 -1.00 -0.19 -32.94
N ASP A 519 -0.92 0.91 -33.68
CA ASP A 519 -1.28 2.21 -33.15
C ASP A 519 -2.82 2.40 -33.14
N PRO A 520 -3.36 3.15 -32.15
CA PRO A 520 -4.79 3.44 -32.04
C PRO A 520 -5.28 4.45 -33.10
N VAL A 521 -4.42 4.85 -34.03
CA VAL A 521 -4.65 5.87 -35.05
C VAL A 521 -4.42 5.24 -36.44
N PRO A 522 -5.23 5.57 -37.45
CA PRO A 522 -5.02 5.07 -38.80
C PRO A 522 -3.71 5.61 -39.41
N VAL A 523 -3.03 4.75 -40.19
CA VAL A 523 -1.93 5.16 -41.06
C VAL A 523 -2.45 5.28 -42.50
N SER A 524 -2.05 6.34 -43.19
CA SER A 524 -2.48 6.61 -44.56
C SER A 524 -1.31 6.63 -45.53
N SER A 525 -1.59 6.44 -46.82
CA SER A 525 -0.56 6.44 -47.88
C SER A 525 0.59 5.47 -47.61
N VAL A 526 0.29 4.30 -47.02
CA VAL A 526 1.27 3.24 -46.80
C VAL A 526 1.71 2.72 -48.16
N SER A 527 2.99 2.88 -48.47
CA SER A 527 3.64 2.41 -49.68
C SER A 527 4.81 1.53 -49.31
N ALA A 528 4.96 0.41 -50.04
CA ALA A 528 6.02 -0.55 -49.83
C ALA A 528 6.87 -0.68 -51.09
N GLU A 529 8.19 -0.60 -50.95
CA GLU A 529 9.15 -0.80 -52.02
C GLU A 529 10.09 -1.94 -51.63
N LEU A 530 10.18 -2.97 -52.47
CA LEU A 530 11.12 -4.08 -52.29
C LEU A 530 12.30 -3.93 -53.25
N ARG A 531 13.50 -3.75 -52.70
CA ARG A 531 14.75 -3.74 -53.45
C ARG A 531 15.47 -5.08 -53.30
N LEU A 532 15.73 -5.73 -54.43
CA LEU A 532 16.43 -7.00 -54.49
C LEU A 532 17.83 -6.80 -55.07
N THR A 533 18.81 -7.55 -54.54
CA THR A 533 20.13 -7.68 -55.15
C THR A 533 20.25 -9.08 -55.73
N GLY A 534 20.50 -9.21 -57.04
CA GLY A 534 20.65 -10.50 -57.72
C GLY A 534 19.35 -11.15 -58.20
N LEU A 535 18.21 -10.91 -57.54
CA LEU A 535 16.86 -11.30 -57.98
C LEU A 535 16.11 -10.12 -58.62
N SER A 536 15.00 -10.37 -59.32
CA SER A 536 14.13 -9.31 -59.85
C SER A 536 12.70 -9.40 -59.32
N VAL A 537 12.08 -8.24 -59.03
CA VAL A 537 10.65 -8.14 -58.74
C VAL A 537 9.91 -8.06 -60.07
N VAL A 538 9.00 -8.99 -60.32
CA VAL A 538 8.23 -9.10 -61.57
C VAL A 538 6.74 -8.80 -61.38
N GLY A 539 6.28 -8.63 -60.14
CA GLY A 539 4.90 -8.25 -59.80
C GLY A 539 4.79 -7.68 -58.39
N PHE A 540 3.81 -6.79 -58.16
CA PHE A 540 3.54 -6.20 -56.85
C PHE A 540 2.06 -5.79 -56.71
N SER A 541 1.39 -6.30 -55.67
CA SER A 541 0.01 -5.93 -55.32
C SER A 541 -0.04 -4.93 -54.15
N ASN A 542 -1.09 -4.10 -54.10
CA ASN A 542 -1.32 -3.12 -53.03
C ASN A 542 -0.20 -2.07 -52.90
N GLN A 543 0.13 -1.36 -53.99
CA GLN A 543 1.26 -0.41 -54.03
C GLN A 543 1.14 0.74 -53.04
N THR A 544 -0.09 1.24 -52.85
CA THR A 544 -0.42 2.25 -51.85
C THR A 544 -1.79 1.97 -51.26
N PHE A 545 -1.91 1.99 -49.93
CA PHE A 545 -3.16 1.75 -49.22
C PHE A 545 -3.18 2.45 -47.85
N ASN A 546 -4.34 2.47 -47.21
CA ASN A 546 -4.51 2.97 -45.84
C ASN A 546 -4.78 1.79 -44.90
N MET A 547 -4.33 1.88 -43.66
CA MET A 547 -4.60 0.89 -42.62
C MET A 547 -5.30 1.56 -41.45
N GLY A 548 -6.36 0.93 -40.96
CA GLY A 548 -7.07 1.38 -39.75
C GLY A 548 -6.23 1.20 -38.48
N PRO A 549 -6.69 1.75 -37.36
CA PRO A 549 -6.14 1.43 -36.04
C PRO A 549 -6.12 -0.08 -35.78
N ASN A 550 -5.07 -0.61 -35.16
CA ASN A 550 -4.98 -2.02 -34.75
C ASN A 550 -5.26 -3.04 -35.88
N SER A 551 -4.99 -2.66 -37.12
CA SER A 551 -5.30 -3.47 -38.31
C SER A 551 -4.06 -4.06 -38.96
N ASN A 552 -4.24 -5.13 -39.74
CA ASN A 552 -3.19 -5.69 -40.59
C ASN A 552 -3.57 -5.58 -42.07
N ALA A 553 -2.55 -5.59 -42.92
CA ALA A 553 -2.69 -5.60 -44.38
C ALA A 553 -1.57 -6.46 -44.97
N THR A 554 -1.86 -7.20 -46.04
CA THR A 554 -0.86 -8.03 -46.72
C THR A 554 -0.49 -7.42 -48.06
N VAL A 555 0.81 -7.30 -48.31
CA VAL A 555 1.37 -6.92 -49.60
C VAL A 555 2.10 -8.12 -50.20
N VAL A 556 1.95 -8.36 -51.50
CA VAL A 556 2.54 -9.53 -52.17
C VAL A 556 3.47 -9.08 -53.29
N PHE A 557 4.74 -9.45 -53.19
CA PHE A 557 5.74 -9.27 -54.25
C PHE A 557 5.94 -10.58 -55.01
N THR A 558 5.93 -10.56 -56.33
CA THR A 558 6.34 -11.71 -57.16
C THR A 558 7.80 -11.53 -57.53
N ILE A 559 8.63 -12.50 -57.17
CA ILE A 559 10.08 -12.48 -57.37
C ILE A 559 10.51 -13.55 -58.39
N SER A 560 11.54 -13.25 -59.18
CA SER A 560 12.08 -14.14 -60.21
C SER A 560 13.53 -14.49 -59.92
N ALA A 561 13.85 -15.78 -59.97
CA ALA A 561 15.20 -16.33 -59.85
C ALA A 561 15.78 -16.76 -61.22
N GLN A 562 15.34 -16.12 -62.30
CA GLN A 562 15.85 -16.37 -63.65
C GLN A 562 17.31 -15.92 -63.79
N GLY A 563 18.19 -16.85 -64.19
CA GLY A 563 19.62 -16.57 -64.40
C GLY A 563 20.44 -16.37 -63.12
N VAL A 564 19.90 -16.75 -61.96
CA VAL A 564 20.50 -16.54 -60.64
C VAL A 564 20.98 -17.88 -60.07
N GLY A 565 22.16 -17.89 -59.45
CA GLY A 565 22.73 -19.07 -58.78
C GLY A 565 22.01 -19.45 -57.49
N ALA A 566 22.35 -20.60 -56.90
CA ALA A 566 21.81 -21.01 -55.62
C ALA A 566 22.51 -20.24 -54.50
N GLY A 567 21.75 -19.75 -53.52
CA GLY A 567 22.28 -18.90 -52.44
C GLY A 567 21.20 -18.11 -51.72
N SER A 568 21.59 -17.38 -50.67
CA SER A 568 20.70 -16.46 -49.94
C SER A 568 20.91 -15.04 -50.44
N TYR A 569 19.85 -14.38 -50.88
CA TYR A 569 19.86 -13.04 -51.44
C TYR A 569 19.14 -12.08 -50.49
N PRO A 570 19.79 -11.00 -50.01
CA PRO A 570 19.14 -10.02 -49.15
C PRO A 570 18.19 -9.14 -49.96
N ALA A 571 17.01 -8.93 -49.41
CA ALA A 571 16.01 -8.00 -49.89
C ALA A 571 15.83 -6.88 -48.87
N THR A 572 15.75 -5.64 -49.33
CA THR A 572 15.45 -4.49 -48.48
C THR A 572 14.02 -4.03 -48.77
N LEU A 573 13.15 -4.17 -47.78
CA LEU A 573 11.80 -3.62 -47.82
C LEU A 573 11.82 -2.23 -47.19
N THR A 574 11.46 -1.21 -47.95
CA THR A 574 11.25 0.16 -47.47
C THR A 574 9.76 0.43 -47.39
N LEU A 575 9.26 0.81 -46.22
CA LEU A 575 7.89 1.28 -46.02
C LEU A 575 7.90 2.79 -45.85
N VAL A 576 7.05 3.48 -46.60
CA VAL A 576 6.77 4.91 -46.44
C VAL A 576 5.30 5.06 -46.12
N TYR A 577 4.96 5.82 -45.08
CA TYR A 577 3.57 6.01 -44.67
C TYR A 577 3.38 7.38 -44.02
N ASN A 578 2.14 7.86 -44.01
CA ASN A 578 1.76 9.07 -43.30
C ASN A 578 1.04 8.68 -41.99
N TYR A 579 1.59 9.16 -40.88
CA TYR A 579 1.00 9.03 -39.55
C TYR A 579 0.74 10.45 -39.01
N GLU A 580 -0.53 10.79 -38.79
CA GLU A 580 -0.96 12.10 -38.27
C GLU A 580 -0.38 13.30 -39.05
N GLY A 581 -0.36 13.20 -40.39
CA GLY A 581 0.12 14.26 -41.28
C GLY A 581 1.63 14.22 -41.55
N VAL A 582 2.41 13.42 -40.82
CA VAL A 582 3.88 13.34 -40.97
C VAL A 582 4.27 12.08 -41.74
N THR A 583 5.08 12.24 -42.79
CA THR A 583 5.66 11.12 -43.54
C THR A 583 6.76 10.43 -42.71
N LYS A 584 6.64 9.11 -42.56
CA LYS A 584 7.57 8.23 -41.87
C LYS A 584 8.14 7.21 -42.85
N THR A 585 9.37 6.79 -42.61
CA THR A 585 10.07 5.78 -43.40
C THR A 585 10.73 4.77 -42.48
N VAL A 586 10.49 3.47 -42.72
CA VAL A 586 11.13 2.36 -42.00
C VAL A 586 11.65 1.33 -43.00
N THR A 587 12.75 0.66 -42.67
CA THR A 587 13.39 -0.33 -43.55
C THR A 587 13.58 -1.67 -42.84
N TYR A 588 13.38 -2.76 -43.57
CA TYR A 588 13.57 -4.14 -43.13
C TYR A 588 14.51 -4.88 -44.09
N THR A 589 15.33 -5.78 -43.55
CA THR A 589 16.17 -6.68 -44.34
C THR A 589 15.61 -8.10 -44.25
N ILE A 590 15.34 -8.72 -45.40
CA ILE A 590 14.67 -10.01 -45.55
C ILE A 590 15.59 -10.95 -46.34
N PRO A 591 15.93 -12.15 -45.84
CA PRO A 591 16.67 -13.14 -46.60
C PRO A 591 15.75 -13.96 -47.53
N ILE A 592 16.12 -14.10 -48.80
CA ILE A 592 15.42 -14.95 -49.79
C ILE A 592 16.36 -16.08 -50.23
N ASN A 593 15.94 -17.33 -50.08
CA ASN A 593 16.79 -18.49 -50.39
C ASN A 593 16.48 -19.05 -51.79
N VAL A 594 17.49 -19.13 -52.66
CA VAL A 594 17.43 -19.74 -54.00
C VAL A 594 18.05 -21.14 -53.97
N LEU A 595 17.31 -22.16 -54.38
CA LEU A 595 17.73 -23.58 -54.44
C LEU A 595 18.05 -24.03 -55.89
N PRO A 596 18.99 -24.98 -56.10
CA PRO A 596 19.34 -25.47 -57.45
C PRO A 596 18.19 -26.23 -58.14
N ALA A 597 18.20 -26.27 -59.49
CA ALA A 597 17.25 -27.06 -60.28
C ALA A 597 17.41 -28.57 -60.00
N GLN A 598 16.30 -29.29 -59.73
CA GLN A 598 16.33 -30.74 -59.43
C GLN A 598 15.99 -31.61 -60.65
N ASN A 599 16.79 -32.67 -60.89
CA ASN A 599 16.37 -33.84 -61.66
C ASN A 599 15.46 -34.70 -60.77
N ILE A 600 14.16 -34.67 -61.03
CA ILE A 600 13.15 -35.33 -60.20
C ILE A 600 12.49 -36.55 -60.86
N VAL A 601 13.03 -36.98 -62.01
CA VAL A 601 12.68 -38.25 -62.67
C VAL A 601 13.96 -39.05 -62.91
N ASP A 602 13.90 -40.36 -62.73
CA ASP A 602 14.98 -41.30 -63.09
C ASP A 602 14.49 -42.28 -64.17
N VAL A 603 15.32 -42.57 -65.18
CA VAL A 603 14.94 -43.36 -66.36
C VAL A 603 16.01 -44.41 -66.69
N SER A 604 15.59 -45.64 -66.96
CA SER A 604 16.47 -46.77 -67.31
C SER A 604 15.91 -47.63 -68.44
N ILE A 605 16.77 -48.39 -69.14
CA ILE A 605 16.41 -49.25 -70.28
C ILE A 605 17.00 -50.67 -70.16
N THR A 606 16.27 -51.69 -70.61
CA THR A 606 16.72 -53.11 -70.55
C THR A 606 16.03 -53.95 -71.65
N PRO A 607 16.73 -54.86 -72.37
CA PRO A 607 18.18 -55.09 -72.37
C PRO A 607 18.92 -54.00 -73.15
N THR A 608 20.25 -53.93 -72.97
CA THR A 608 21.14 -53.00 -73.70
C THR A 608 21.66 -53.58 -75.02
N GLU A 609 21.54 -54.88 -75.23
CA GLU A 609 21.92 -55.59 -76.44
C GLU A 609 20.67 -56.12 -77.16
N VAL A 610 20.62 -55.95 -78.48
CA VAL A 610 19.51 -56.34 -79.34
C VAL A 610 20.05 -56.99 -80.62
N TYR A 611 19.26 -57.84 -81.29
CA TYR A 611 19.69 -58.56 -82.49
C TYR A 611 19.15 -57.92 -83.76
N TYR A 612 20.02 -57.56 -84.71
CA TYR A 612 19.58 -57.00 -85.98
C TYR A 612 18.89 -58.03 -86.87
N GLY A 613 17.95 -57.57 -87.70
CA GLY A 613 17.13 -58.43 -88.55
C GLY A 613 16.06 -59.24 -87.80
N THR A 614 15.88 -58.99 -86.49
CA THR A 614 14.85 -59.63 -85.66
C THR A 614 14.16 -58.62 -84.75
N ILE A 615 12.96 -58.94 -84.27
CA ILE A 615 12.21 -58.08 -83.34
C ILE A 615 12.72 -58.34 -81.92
N ASN A 616 13.11 -57.28 -81.21
CA ASN A 616 13.60 -57.31 -79.83
C ASN A 616 12.62 -56.61 -78.89
N ASN A 617 12.44 -57.15 -77.68
CA ASN A 617 11.61 -56.51 -76.65
C ASN A 617 12.50 -55.67 -75.72
N VAL A 618 12.28 -54.34 -75.71
CA VAL A 618 13.05 -53.38 -74.91
C VAL A 618 12.12 -52.66 -73.93
N THR A 619 12.47 -52.68 -72.64
CA THR A 619 11.69 -52.07 -71.57
C THR A 619 12.33 -50.77 -71.09
N VAL A 620 11.55 -49.68 -71.04
CA VAL A 620 11.91 -48.38 -70.45
C VAL A 620 11.20 -48.26 -69.10
N ARG A 621 11.95 -47.96 -68.03
CA ARG A 621 11.44 -47.78 -66.67
C ARG A 621 11.67 -46.35 -66.20
N LEU A 622 10.61 -45.70 -65.74
CA LEU A 622 10.59 -44.35 -65.16
C LEU A 622 10.33 -44.42 -63.66
N ILE A 623 10.97 -43.58 -62.85
CA ILE A 623 10.76 -43.45 -61.40
C ILE A 623 10.58 -41.98 -61.04
N ASP A 624 9.50 -41.63 -60.34
CA ASP A 624 9.32 -40.31 -59.74
C ASP A 624 10.15 -40.19 -58.45
N THR A 625 11.12 -39.26 -58.43
CA THR A 625 11.94 -38.95 -57.26
C THR A 625 11.54 -37.64 -56.58
N ALA A 626 10.45 -37.00 -57.02
CA ALA A 626 9.86 -35.82 -56.41
C ALA A 626 9.13 -36.15 -55.10
N GLN A 627 8.89 -35.13 -54.30
CA GLN A 627 8.05 -35.21 -53.07
C GLN A 627 6.56 -34.94 -53.36
N THR A 628 6.23 -34.51 -54.57
CA THR A 628 4.87 -34.16 -55.01
C THR A 628 4.55 -34.90 -56.32
N PRO A 629 3.28 -35.26 -56.56
CA PRO A 629 2.91 -36.05 -57.74
C PRO A 629 3.19 -35.28 -59.04
N LEU A 630 3.80 -35.98 -60.00
CA LEU A 630 3.99 -35.49 -61.36
C LEU A 630 2.70 -35.69 -62.15
N ASN A 631 2.12 -34.60 -62.66
CA ASN A 631 0.89 -34.66 -63.45
C ASN A 631 1.19 -34.59 -64.95
N ASN A 632 0.32 -35.19 -65.77
CA ASN A 632 0.42 -35.23 -67.24
C ASN A 632 1.80 -35.69 -67.72
N VAL A 633 2.29 -36.79 -67.14
CA VAL A 633 3.57 -37.39 -67.50
C VAL A 633 3.45 -38.01 -68.89
N VAL A 634 4.27 -37.54 -69.82
CA VAL A 634 4.34 -38.05 -71.21
C VAL A 634 5.77 -38.45 -71.53
N LEU A 635 5.95 -39.68 -72.00
CA LEU A 635 7.23 -40.22 -72.50
C LEU A 635 7.30 -40.06 -74.01
N LYS A 636 8.35 -39.45 -74.54
CA LYS A 636 8.63 -39.36 -75.98
C LYS A 636 9.97 -40.02 -76.28
N LEU A 637 10.00 -40.82 -77.34
CA LEU A 637 11.16 -41.61 -77.73
C LEU A 637 11.63 -41.14 -79.11
N PHE A 638 12.92 -40.86 -79.23
CA PHE A 638 13.53 -40.40 -80.47
C PHE A 638 14.71 -41.30 -80.82
N GLY A 639 14.72 -41.77 -82.06
CA GLY A 639 15.78 -42.59 -82.61
C GLY A 639 15.85 -42.44 -84.13
N PRO A 640 17.01 -42.68 -84.74
CA PRO A 640 17.16 -42.66 -86.19
C PRO A 640 16.34 -43.80 -86.82
N SER A 641 15.26 -43.43 -87.53
CA SER A 641 14.39 -44.38 -88.23
C SER A 641 15.09 -45.17 -89.35
N SER A 642 16.28 -44.74 -89.76
CA SER A 642 17.16 -45.47 -90.68
C SER A 642 17.85 -46.67 -90.03
N GLU A 643 18.00 -46.70 -88.71
CA GLU A 643 18.77 -47.72 -87.99
C GLU A 643 17.89 -48.70 -87.23
N PHE A 644 16.73 -48.26 -86.75
CA PHE A 644 15.73 -49.12 -86.12
C PHE A 644 14.32 -48.54 -86.19
N SER A 645 13.32 -49.42 -86.11
CA SER A 645 11.92 -49.04 -85.90
C SER A 645 11.44 -49.42 -84.50
N LEU A 646 10.57 -48.59 -83.93
CA LEU A 646 9.93 -48.79 -82.63
C LEU A 646 8.42 -49.00 -82.81
N SER A 647 7.81 -49.83 -81.98
CA SER A 647 6.35 -50.03 -81.96
C SER A 647 5.56 -48.76 -81.60
N GLN A 648 6.15 -47.86 -80.82
CA GLN A 648 5.57 -46.58 -80.42
C GLN A 648 6.68 -45.59 -80.05
N ASN A 649 6.45 -44.29 -80.29
CA ASN A 649 7.39 -43.21 -80.01
C ASN A 649 6.84 -42.18 -79.00
N THR A 650 5.62 -42.36 -78.52
CA THR A 650 5.02 -41.52 -77.46
C THR A 650 4.11 -42.37 -76.59
N VAL A 651 4.17 -42.18 -75.27
CA VAL A 651 3.35 -42.88 -74.28
C VAL A 651 2.84 -41.88 -73.25
N ASP A 652 1.53 -41.81 -73.07
CA ASP A 652 0.90 -41.03 -71.99
C ASP A 652 0.81 -41.90 -70.73
N ILE A 653 1.39 -41.40 -69.64
CA ILE A 653 1.48 -42.09 -68.34
C ILE A 653 0.45 -41.50 -67.35
N GLY A 654 -0.08 -40.30 -67.60
CA GLY A 654 -1.00 -39.61 -66.70
C GLY A 654 -0.30 -39.07 -65.44
N THR A 655 -0.80 -39.40 -64.25
CA THR A 655 -0.20 -38.96 -62.99
C THR A 655 0.72 -40.03 -62.41
N LEU A 656 1.97 -39.68 -62.13
CA LEU A 656 2.92 -40.52 -61.41
C LEU A 656 3.05 -40.01 -59.97
N SER A 657 2.78 -40.88 -58.99
CA SER A 657 2.86 -40.51 -57.57
C SER A 657 4.30 -40.58 -57.04
N PRO A 658 4.64 -39.80 -56.00
CA PRO A 658 5.97 -39.77 -55.40
C PRO A 658 6.54 -41.17 -55.11
N GLY A 659 7.75 -41.42 -55.58
CA GLY A 659 8.47 -42.69 -55.36
C GLY A 659 7.95 -43.89 -56.17
N LYS A 660 6.92 -43.73 -57.02
CA LYS A 660 6.39 -44.81 -57.86
C LYS A 660 7.15 -44.90 -59.18
N SER A 661 7.19 -46.11 -59.74
CA SER A 661 7.78 -46.37 -61.04
C SER A 661 6.76 -46.85 -62.06
N TYR A 662 6.94 -46.46 -63.32
CA TYR A 662 6.14 -46.91 -64.47
C TYR A 662 7.06 -47.60 -65.49
N THR A 663 6.56 -48.65 -66.17
CA THR A 663 7.36 -49.44 -67.11
C THR A 663 6.64 -49.58 -68.44
N VAL A 664 7.36 -49.35 -69.54
CA VAL A 664 6.87 -49.42 -70.92
C VAL A 664 7.68 -50.47 -71.67
N THR A 665 7.03 -51.44 -72.31
CA THR A 665 7.70 -52.41 -73.20
C THR A 665 7.51 -52.01 -74.65
N LEU A 666 8.60 -52.00 -75.42
CA LEU A 666 8.69 -51.55 -76.80
C LEU A 666 9.20 -52.70 -77.66
N ASN A 667 8.61 -52.89 -78.84
CA ASN A 667 9.20 -53.78 -79.85
C ASN A 667 10.15 -52.95 -80.72
N LEU A 668 11.42 -53.31 -80.72
CA LEU A 668 12.49 -52.65 -81.46
C LEU A 668 13.01 -53.61 -82.54
N LEU A 669 12.91 -53.20 -83.81
CA LEU A 669 13.48 -53.92 -84.95
C LEU A 669 14.67 -53.14 -85.51
N PRO A 670 15.92 -53.55 -85.26
CA PRO A 670 17.08 -52.94 -85.89
C PRO A 670 17.10 -53.28 -87.39
N THR A 671 17.18 -52.25 -88.22
CA THR A 671 17.27 -52.35 -89.69
C THR A 671 18.71 -52.32 -90.19
N VAL A 672 19.68 -52.15 -89.29
CA VAL A 672 21.11 -52.29 -89.57
C VAL A 672 21.46 -53.72 -89.97
N SER A 673 22.55 -53.90 -90.73
CA SER A 673 23.01 -55.22 -91.21
C SER A 673 24.34 -55.66 -90.58
N SER A 674 24.87 -54.87 -89.64
CA SER A 674 26.12 -55.11 -88.94
C SER A 674 26.04 -54.62 -87.50
N THR A 675 26.97 -55.10 -86.67
CA THR A 675 27.06 -54.67 -85.27
C THR A 675 27.24 -53.16 -85.15
N THR A 676 26.24 -52.46 -84.60
CA THR A 676 26.18 -50.98 -84.59
C THR A 676 25.51 -50.47 -83.32
N PRO A 677 26.02 -49.41 -82.67
CA PRO A 677 25.29 -48.72 -81.60
C PRO A 677 24.03 -48.05 -82.14
N LEU A 678 22.89 -48.25 -81.47
CA LEU A 678 21.61 -47.61 -81.77
C LEU A 678 21.33 -46.53 -80.71
N PRO A 679 21.40 -45.23 -81.06
CA PRO A 679 21.08 -44.15 -80.13
C PRO A 679 19.57 -44.04 -79.94
N LEU A 680 19.14 -44.04 -78.67
CA LEU A 680 17.74 -43.82 -78.27
C LEU A 680 17.68 -42.69 -77.25
N SER A 681 17.08 -41.56 -77.65
CA SER A 681 16.78 -40.45 -76.76
C SER A 681 15.36 -40.61 -76.20
N VAL A 682 15.22 -40.32 -74.92
CA VAL A 682 13.99 -40.45 -74.15
C VAL A 682 13.72 -39.12 -73.47
N GLU A 683 12.60 -38.49 -73.79
CA GLU A 683 12.16 -37.24 -73.19
C GLU A 683 10.94 -37.50 -72.29
N VAL A 684 10.97 -36.97 -71.08
CA VAL A 684 9.87 -37.02 -70.12
C VAL A 684 9.34 -35.60 -69.92
N GLN A 685 8.06 -35.39 -70.21
CA GLN A 685 7.36 -34.14 -69.99
C GLN A 685 6.36 -34.29 -68.84
N TYR A 686 6.28 -33.33 -67.92
CA TYR A 686 5.36 -33.37 -66.78
C TYR A 686 5.05 -31.98 -66.19
N LEU A 687 4.08 -31.91 -65.27
CA LEU A 687 3.66 -30.69 -64.55
C LEU A 687 3.81 -30.88 -63.03
N LEU A 688 4.47 -29.93 -62.35
CA LEU A 688 4.41 -29.78 -60.89
C LEU A 688 3.31 -28.79 -60.49
N PRO A 689 2.73 -28.89 -59.28
CA PRO A 689 1.74 -27.93 -58.79
C PRO A 689 2.22 -26.46 -58.91
N GLY A 690 1.49 -25.63 -59.65
CA GLY A 690 1.82 -24.21 -59.85
C GLY A 690 2.92 -23.92 -60.88
N SER A 691 3.41 -24.92 -61.62
CA SER A 691 4.44 -24.76 -62.65
C SER A 691 3.91 -24.97 -64.08
N GLY A 692 4.64 -24.47 -65.07
CA GLY A 692 4.44 -24.82 -66.49
C GLY A 692 4.98 -26.21 -66.82
N VAL A 693 4.86 -26.63 -68.10
CA VAL A 693 5.38 -27.93 -68.56
C VAL A 693 6.90 -27.98 -68.39
N ILE A 694 7.39 -28.99 -67.70
CA ILE A 694 8.82 -29.27 -67.50
C ILE A 694 9.21 -30.46 -68.37
N THR A 695 10.37 -30.36 -69.03
CA THR A 695 10.94 -31.38 -69.91
C THR A 695 12.30 -31.84 -69.39
N GLN A 696 12.50 -33.16 -69.28
CA GLN A 696 13.80 -33.79 -68.99
C GLN A 696 14.17 -34.79 -70.11
N SER A 697 15.45 -34.89 -70.47
CA SER A 697 15.92 -35.73 -71.57
C SER A 697 17.04 -36.68 -71.13
N TYR A 698 16.98 -37.92 -71.61
CA TYR A 698 17.90 -39.02 -71.31
C TYR A 698 18.35 -39.66 -72.62
N ASN A 699 19.63 -40.01 -72.74
CA ASN A 699 20.17 -40.64 -73.95
C ASN A 699 20.72 -42.02 -73.61
N PHE A 700 20.28 -43.03 -74.35
CA PHE A 700 20.75 -44.41 -74.27
C PHE A 700 21.41 -44.81 -75.59
N SER A 701 22.31 -45.79 -75.52
CA SER A 701 22.93 -46.41 -76.69
C SER A 701 22.80 -47.92 -76.55
N LEU A 702 21.89 -48.51 -77.31
CA LEU A 702 21.72 -49.96 -77.41
C LEU A 702 22.76 -50.51 -78.39
N ILE A 703 23.13 -51.78 -78.31
CA ILE A 703 24.03 -52.41 -79.29
C ILE A 703 23.22 -53.39 -80.11
N ALA A 704 23.07 -53.12 -81.41
CA ALA A 704 22.57 -54.12 -82.35
C ALA A 704 23.71 -55.08 -82.70
N THR A 705 23.51 -56.38 -82.51
CA THR A 705 24.48 -57.45 -82.84
C THR A 705 23.80 -58.55 -83.67
N GLY A 706 24.60 -59.46 -84.23
CA GLY A 706 24.14 -60.57 -85.05
C GLY A 706 23.67 -61.77 -84.23
N LEU A 707 22.58 -62.42 -84.63
CA LEU A 707 22.14 -63.68 -84.05
C LEU A 707 22.84 -64.84 -84.75
N VAL A 708 23.42 -65.78 -84.02
CA VAL A 708 23.96 -67.05 -84.58
C VAL A 708 23.14 -68.22 -84.04
N ASP A 709 22.62 -69.06 -84.93
CA ASP A 709 21.80 -70.23 -84.58
C ASP A 709 22.26 -71.46 -85.39
N LEU A 710 23.29 -72.16 -84.91
CA LEU A 710 23.89 -73.30 -85.61
C LEU A 710 23.19 -74.63 -85.30
N VAL A 711 22.87 -75.38 -86.35
CA VAL A 711 22.22 -76.70 -86.27
C VAL A 711 22.98 -77.75 -87.10
N LEU A 712 23.30 -78.90 -86.49
CA LEU A 712 23.91 -80.05 -87.17
C LEU A 712 22.87 -80.87 -87.96
N GLN A 713 23.16 -81.13 -89.22
CA GLN A 713 22.32 -81.86 -90.17
C GLN A 713 23.09 -82.99 -90.87
N GLN A 714 22.38 -84.07 -91.23
CA GLN A 714 22.88 -85.23 -91.98
C GLN A 714 24.23 -85.82 -91.53
N PRO A 715 24.46 -86.05 -90.23
CA PRO A 715 25.71 -86.66 -89.80
C PRO A 715 25.83 -88.12 -90.26
N THR A 716 26.96 -88.51 -90.85
CA THR A 716 27.27 -89.90 -91.25
C THR A 716 28.66 -90.33 -90.76
N ILE A 717 28.84 -91.64 -90.56
CA ILE A 717 30.10 -92.24 -90.10
C ILE A 717 30.48 -93.37 -91.07
N SER A 718 31.70 -93.37 -91.58
CA SER A 718 32.26 -94.43 -92.44
C SER A 718 33.62 -94.90 -91.91
N PHE A 719 33.98 -96.16 -92.14
CA PHE A 719 35.24 -96.74 -91.66
C PHE A 719 35.94 -97.48 -92.81
N SER A 720 37.22 -97.17 -93.05
CA SER A 720 38.03 -97.79 -94.10
C SER A 720 39.51 -97.72 -93.74
N ASN A 721 40.27 -98.78 -94.02
CA ASN A 721 41.73 -98.88 -93.83
C ASN A 721 42.23 -98.38 -92.45
N GLY A 722 41.52 -98.70 -91.37
CA GLY A 722 41.93 -98.32 -90.00
C GLY A 722 41.49 -96.93 -89.54
N THR A 723 40.78 -96.17 -90.39
CA THR A 723 40.37 -94.79 -90.13
C THR A 723 38.85 -94.64 -90.14
N LEU A 724 38.30 -93.99 -89.11
CA LEU A 724 36.90 -93.61 -88.96
C LEU A 724 36.71 -92.17 -89.46
N THR A 725 35.85 -91.98 -90.45
CA THR A 725 35.52 -90.68 -91.04
C THR A 725 34.11 -90.27 -90.63
N VAL A 726 33.96 -89.14 -89.95
CA VAL A 726 32.68 -88.52 -89.62
C VAL A 726 32.44 -87.32 -90.50
N THR A 727 31.31 -87.30 -91.19
CA THR A 727 30.87 -86.17 -92.00
C THR A 727 29.52 -85.65 -91.50
N GLY A 728 29.22 -84.39 -91.77
CA GLY A 728 27.95 -83.76 -91.45
C GLY A 728 27.88 -82.36 -92.03
N VAL A 729 26.73 -81.70 -91.91
CA VAL A 729 26.50 -80.36 -92.45
C VAL A 729 26.04 -79.45 -91.32
N LEU A 730 26.70 -78.31 -91.11
CA LEU A 730 26.24 -77.28 -90.18
C LEU A 730 25.50 -76.19 -90.93
N ASN A 731 24.27 -75.89 -90.51
CA ASN A 731 23.48 -74.80 -91.06
C ASN A 731 23.20 -73.76 -89.99
N ASN A 732 23.35 -72.47 -90.33
CA ASN A 732 23.14 -71.35 -89.41
C ASN A 732 21.81 -70.66 -89.73
N PHE A 733 20.80 -70.76 -88.88
CA PHE A 733 19.50 -70.09 -89.06
C PHE A 733 19.45 -68.66 -88.49
N GLY A 734 20.58 -68.16 -87.97
CA GLY A 734 20.70 -66.81 -87.42
C GLY A 734 20.79 -65.71 -88.47
N THR A 735 21.01 -64.48 -88.03
CA THR A 735 21.20 -63.29 -88.88
C THR A 735 22.67 -62.96 -89.15
N ALA A 736 23.61 -63.67 -88.52
CA ALA A 736 25.05 -63.45 -88.68
C ALA A 736 25.84 -64.73 -88.79
N SER A 737 27.01 -64.66 -89.43
CA SER A 737 27.92 -65.79 -89.57
C SER A 737 28.43 -66.25 -88.21
N ALA A 738 28.43 -67.57 -87.99
CA ALA A 738 29.23 -68.15 -86.94
C ALA A 738 30.69 -68.11 -87.40
N ASN A 739 31.57 -67.45 -86.66
CA ASN A 739 32.98 -67.30 -87.00
C ASN A 739 33.83 -68.37 -86.31
N PHE A 740 35.00 -68.65 -86.90
CA PHE A 740 35.99 -69.58 -86.36
C PHE A 740 35.44 -70.96 -85.96
N VAL A 741 34.49 -71.47 -86.74
CA VAL A 741 33.78 -72.71 -86.43
C VAL A 741 34.76 -73.88 -86.49
N THR A 742 34.93 -74.53 -85.33
CA THR A 742 35.74 -75.72 -85.18
C THR A 742 34.87 -76.87 -84.71
N VAL A 743 34.86 -77.95 -85.50
CA VAL A 743 34.17 -79.18 -85.17
C VAL A 743 35.16 -80.16 -84.55
N TYR A 744 34.91 -80.57 -83.31
CA TYR A 744 35.70 -81.57 -82.61
C TYR A 744 34.92 -82.88 -82.61
N VAL A 745 35.52 -83.95 -83.13
CA VAL A 745 34.96 -85.30 -83.10
C VAL A 745 35.86 -86.17 -82.22
N ASP A 746 35.35 -86.57 -81.06
CA ASP A 746 36.10 -87.31 -80.02
C ASP A 746 37.51 -86.74 -79.73
N GLY A 747 37.61 -85.40 -79.78
CA GLY A 747 38.85 -84.67 -79.49
C GLY A 747 39.72 -84.37 -80.72
N ASN A 748 39.47 -84.99 -81.87
CA ASN A 748 40.14 -84.57 -83.11
C ASN A 748 39.41 -83.38 -83.73
N SER A 749 40.14 -82.34 -84.09
CA SER A 749 39.55 -81.08 -84.55
C SER A 749 39.56 -80.94 -86.06
N THR A 750 38.54 -80.29 -86.59
CA THR A 750 38.49 -79.82 -87.97
C THR A 750 37.93 -78.42 -87.97
N TYR A 751 38.81 -77.49 -88.34
CA TYR A 751 38.44 -76.11 -88.56
C TYR A 751 37.73 -76.00 -89.92
N ILE A 752 36.50 -75.50 -89.92
CA ILE A 752 35.70 -75.34 -91.15
C ILE A 752 35.51 -73.87 -91.55
N GLY A 753 36.16 -72.94 -90.85
CA GLY A 753 36.05 -71.51 -91.17
C GLY A 753 34.79 -70.89 -90.59
N SER A 754 34.18 -69.97 -91.32
CA SER A 754 32.89 -69.38 -90.94
C SER A 754 31.73 -70.19 -91.52
N VAL A 755 30.61 -70.25 -90.79
CA VAL A 755 29.33 -70.80 -91.28
C VAL A 755 28.35 -69.63 -91.45
N PRO A 756 28.19 -69.10 -92.68
CA PRO A 756 27.28 -68.01 -92.95
C PRO A 756 25.80 -68.39 -92.71
N PRO A 757 24.92 -67.41 -92.46
CA PRO A 757 23.48 -67.63 -92.41
C PRO A 757 22.95 -68.38 -93.63
N ASN A 758 22.08 -69.37 -93.38
CA ASN A 758 21.42 -70.22 -94.35
C ASN A 758 22.37 -70.93 -95.34
N SER A 759 23.63 -71.14 -94.96
CA SER A 759 24.63 -71.83 -95.77
C SER A 759 24.95 -73.19 -95.15
N PRO A 760 24.43 -74.30 -95.72
CA PRO A 760 24.80 -75.65 -95.30
C PRO A 760 26.30 -75.88 -95.54
N THR A 761 27.08 -75.96 -94.47
CA THR A 761 28.54 -76.05 -94.52
C THR A 761 28.98 -77.46 -94.13
N PRO A 762 29.46 -78.29 -95.07
CA PRO A 762 29.88 -79.66 -94.77
C PRO A 762 31.20 -79.67 -94.01
N PHE A 763 31.35 -80.63 -93.10
CA PHE A 763 32.63 -80.99 -92.48
C PHE A 763 32.90 -82.48 -92.69
N SER A 764 34.18 -82.84 -92.67
CA SER A 764 34.66 -84.22 -92.66
C SER A 764 35.87 -84.28 -91.76
N THR A 765 35.85 -85.15 -90.76
CA THR A 765 37.02 -85.41 -89.92
C THR A 765 37.31 -86.89 -89.84
N THR A 766 38.59 -87.22 -89.72
CA THR A 766 39.07 -88.60 -89.72
C THR A 766 39.84 -88.90 -88.44
N LEU A 767 39.66 -90.10 -87.89
CA LEU A 767 40.33 -90.56 -86.67
C LEU A 767 40.81 -92.00 -86.87
N VAL A 768 42.09 -92.27 -86.60
CA VAL A 768 42.62 -93.64 -86.61
C VAL A 768 42.21 -94.33 -85.31
N ILE A 769 41.58 -95.50 -85.41
CA ILE A 769 41.18 -96.29 -84.25
C ILE A 769 41.92 -97.64 -84.30
N PRO A 770 42.86 -97.93 -83.38
CA PRO A 770 43.49 -99.24 -83.31
C PRO A 770 42.53 -100.26 -82.71
N PHE A 771 42.09 -101.26 -83.51
CA PHE A 771 41.36 -102.41 -82.99
C PHE A 771 42.36 -103.50 -82.56
N ALA A 772 42.58 -103.66 -81.25
CA ALA A 772 43.50 -104.67 -80.71
C ALA A 772 42.90 -106.09 -80.81
N GLY A 773 43.71 -107.04 -81.29
CA GLY A 773 43.30 -108.41 -81.58
C GLY A 773 42.82 -109.21 -80.35
N GLY A 774 41.62 -109.76 -80.47
CA GLY A 774 41.01 -110.75 -79.58
C GLY A 774 39.76 -111.32 -80.25
N ASN A 775 39.60 -112.64 -80.23
CA ASN A 775 38.67 -113.43 -81.03
C ASN A 775 37.21 -112.93 -81.08
N THR A 776 36.62 -113.18 -82.24
CA THR A 776 35.33 -112.76 -82.79
C THR A 776 34.09 -113.26 -82.02
N SER A 777 33.25 -112.34 -81.52
CA SER A 777 31.79 -112.23 -81.84
C SER A 777 31.00 -111.18 -81.01
N THR A 778 31.61 -110.19 -80.35
CA THR A 778 30.88 -109.07 -79.70
C THR A 778 31.61 -107.73 -79.84
N ALA A 779 31.54 -107.09 -81.02
CA ALA A 779 31.97 -105.69 -81.15
C ALA A 779 30.86 -104.77 -80.62
N LYS A 780 31.11 -104.05 -79.52
CA LYS A 780 30.18 -103.05 -78.97
C LYS A 780 30.10 -101.80 -79.89
N PRO A 781 28.94 -101.12 -79.98
CA PRO A 781 28.84 -99.82 -80.64
C PRO A 781 29.74 -98.78 -79.96
N HIS A 782 30.49 -98.01 -80.75
CA HIS A 782 31.23 -96.82 -80.33
C HIS A 782 30.35 -95.56 -80.47
N GLN A 783 30.32 -94.72 -79.43
CA GLN A 783 29.70 -93.40 -79.50
C GLN A 783 30.73 -92.36 -79.91
N VAL A 784 30.32 -91.45 -80.78
CA VAL A 784 31.16 -90.39 -81.33
C VAL A 784 30.58 -89.03 -80.94
N LYS A 785 31.29 -88.27 -80.12
CA LYS A 785 30.90 -86.93 -79.64
C LYS A 785 31.38 -85.86 -80.61
N ILE A 786 30.47 -85.00 -81.05
CA ILE A 786 30.74 -83.86 -81.91
C ILE A 786 30.52 -82.57 -81.10
N VAL A 787 31.55 -81.74 -80.94
CA VAL A 787 31.43 -80.39 -80.35
C VAL A 787 31.68 -79.36 -81.43
N VAL A 788 30.76 -78.41 -81.60
CA VAL A 788 30.90 -77.28 -82.53
C VAL A 788 31.16 -76.04 -81.69
N SER A 789 32.36 -75.51 -81.78
CA SER A 789 32.75 -74.24 -81.14
C SER A 789 32.73 -73.13 -82.18
N TYR A 790 32.15 -71.98 -81.87
CA TYR A 790 32.11 -70.82 -82.76
C TYR A 790 32.19 -69.51 -81.98
N GLU A 791 32.53 -68.42 -82.67
CA GLU A 791 32.44 -67.05 -82.15
C GLU A 791 31.32 -66.29 -82.87
N ASP A 792 30.56 -65.47 -82.14
CA ASP A 792 29.52 -64.60 -82.72
C ASP A 792 30.10 -63.27 -83.25
N SER A 793 29.22 -62.34 -83.63
CA SER A 793 29.59 -61.03 -84.19
C SER A 793 30.27 -60.08 -83.20
N ILE A 794 30.33 -60.43 -81.91
CA ILE A 794 31.06 -59.69 -80.88
C ILE A 794 32.26 -60.49 -80.33
N TYR A 795 32.66 -61.56 -81.03
CA TYR A 795 33.77 -62.46 -80.66
C TYR A 795 33.56 -63.22 -79.35
N GLN A 796 32.29 -63.43 -78.94
CA GLN A 796 31.99 -64.29 -77.80
C GLN A 796 31.97 -65.76 -78.25
N THR A 797 32.74 -66.62 -77.58
CA THR A 797 32.80 -68.05 -77.90
C THR A 797 31.59 -68.81 -77.35
N HIS A 798 30.95 -69.60 -78.20
CA HIS A 798 29.82 -70.46 -77.90
C HIS A 798 30.12 -71.91 -78.31
N ASN A 799 29.58 -72.89 -77.57
CA ASN A 799 29.80 -74.31 -77.82
C ASN A 799 28.47 -75.08 -77.90
N LEU A 800 28.30 -75.87 -78.97
CA LEU A 800 27.19 -76.79 -79.17
C LEU A 800 27.70 -78.24 -79.15
N THR A 801 26.94 -79.18 -78.59
CA THR A 801 27.37 -80.59 -78.47
C THR A 801 26.32 -81.54 -79.04
N TYR A 802 26.77 -82.50 -79.86
CA TYR A 802 25.99 -83.57 -80.48
C TYR A 802 26.67 -84.94 -80.25
N VAL A 803 25.93 -86.05 -80.32
CA VAL A 803 26.47 -87.41 -80.11
C VAL A 803 25.87 -88.39 -81.13
N LEU A 804 26.70 -89.23 -81.76
CA LEU A 804 26.34 -90.25 -82.76
C LEU A 804 26.79 -91.65 -82.31
N SER A 805 26.23 -92.73 -82.88
CA SER A 805 26.63 -94.12 -82.58
C SER A 805 27.05 -94.90 -83.83
N PHE A 806 28.12 -95.71 -83.74
CA PHE A 806 28.72 -96.49 -84.85
C PHE A 806 29.10 -97.92 -84.42
N SER A 807 28.98 -98.94 -85.28
CA SER A 807 29.39 -100.34 -84.98
C SER A 807 30.21 -100.96 -86.14
N PRO A 808 31.42 -101.52 -85.91
CA PRO A 808 32.27 -102.08 -86.97
C PRO A 808 31.88 -103.53 -87.39
N SER A 809 32.07 -103.88 -88.68
CA SER A 809 31.77 -105.21 -89.28
C SER A 809 33.00 -106.13 -89.42
N ALA A 810 32.84 -107.46 -89.55
CA ALA A 810 33.89 -108.48 -89.42
C ALA A 810 34.98 -108.54 -90.53
N THR A 811 34.86 -107.78 -91.63
CA THR A 811 35.88 -107.72 -92.70
C THR A 811 37.14 -106.93 -92.33
N HIS A 812 37.16 -106.29 -91.16
CA HIS A 812 38.23 -105.37 -90.75
C HIS A 812 39.38 -106.02 -89.95
N PHE A 813 39.45 -107.36 -89.85
CA PHE A 813 40.34 -108.07 -88.89
C PHE A 813 41.37 -109.06 -89.48
N ASN A 814 41.72 -109.02 -90.78
CA ASN A 814 42.75 -109.93 -91.33
C ASN A 814 43.74 -109.20 -92.27
N THR A 815 44.98 -108.97 -91.81
CA THR A 815 46.19 -108.96 -92.66
C THR A 815 47.45 -108.98 -91.77
N THR A 816 48.32 -109.95 -92.04
CA THR A 816 49.62 -110.25 -91.41
C THR A 816 50.71 -109.21 -91.72
N PHE A 817 51.51 -108.90 -90.71
CA PHE A 817 52.74 -108.11 -90.82
C PHE A 817 53.84 -108.89 -91.57
N THR A 818 54.45 -108.26 -92.59
CA THR A 818 55.76 -108.66 -93.14
C THR A 818 56.70 -107.47 -93.29
N ASN A 819 57.94 -107.71 -92.89
CA ASN A 819 59.14 -106.87 -92.94
C ASN A 819 59.28 -105.95 -94.16
N PHE A 820 59.62 -104.68 -93.93
CA PHE A 820 60.48 -103.90 -94.82
C PHE A 820 61.51 -103.10 -94.02
N ARG A 821 62.78 -103.27 -94.43
CA ARG A 821 63.99 -102.68 -93.89
C ARG A 821 64.24 -101.26 -94.44
N HIS A 822 64.91 -100.46 -93.61
CA HIS A 822 65.82 -99.34 -93.90
C HIS A 822 65.36 -98.20 -94.82
N PHE A 823 65.15 -97.02 -94.20
CA PHE A 823 65.73 -95.76 -94.69
C PHE A 823 66.40 -95.03 -93.52
N ARG A 824 67.69 -94.69 -93.71
CA ARG A 824 68.49 -93.81 -92.83
C ARG A 824 68.09 -92.36 -93.07
N SER A 825 68.04 -91.59 -91.97
CA SER A 825 68.25 -90.14 -91.77
C SER A 825 67.14 -89.63 -90.86
N SER A 826 67.35 -88.89 -89.77
CA SER A 826 68.53 -88.26 -89.18
C SER A 826 68.09 -87.80 -87.78
N ASN A 827 68.97 -87.92 -86.79
CA ASN A 827 68.81 -87.27 -85.49
C ASN A 827 68.45 -85.79 -85.70
N SER A 828 67.42 -85.29 -85.02
CA SER A 828 67.11 -83.87 -84.98
C SER A 828 66.71 -83.45 -83.58
N LEU A 829 67.68 -82.82 -82.92
CA LEU A 829 67.69 -82.20 -81.60
C LEU A 829 66.85 -80.91 -81.59
N LEU A 830 65.53 -81.01 -81.75
CA LEU A 830 64.65 -79.83 -81.80
C LEU A 830 63.92 -79.43 -80.50
N PRO A 831 63.83 -80.23 -79.40
CA PRO A 831 63.21 -79.74 -78.15
C PRO A 831 64.15 -78.89 -77.27
N GLU A 832 65.46 -79.03 -77.39
CA GLU A 832 66.43 -78.38 -76.46
C GLU A 832 66.76 -76.92 -76.83
N ILE A 833 66.64 -76.55 -78.11
CA ILE A 833 66.95 -75.19 -78.59
C ILE A 833 65.87 -74.17 -78.19
N VAL A 834 64.60 -74.59 -78.16
CA VAL A 834 63.48 -73.70 -77.79
C VAL A 834 63.51 -73.33 -76.31
N ILE A 835 63.92 -74.27 -75.45
CA ILE A 835 64.06 -74.03 -74.00
C ILE A 835 65.23 -73.08 -73.73
N ALA A 836 66.35 -73.20 -74.45
CA ALA A 836 67.50 -72.31 -74.31
C ALA A 836 67.17 -70.85 -74.73
N ILE A 837 66.41 -70.65 -75.81
CA ILE A 837 66.00 -69.32 -76.28
C ILE A 837 65.08 -68.64 -75.26
N LEU A 838 64.13 -69.37 -74.67
CA LEU A 838 63.24 -68.84 -73.63
C LEU A 838 64.02 -68.44 -72.36
N LEU A 839 65.03 -69.21 -71.97
CA LEU A 839 65.88 -68.90 -70.81
C LEU A 839 66.72 -67.64 -71.02
N VAL A 840 67.26 -67.43 -72.23
CA VAL A 840 68.00 -66.21 -72.58
C VAL A 840 67.10 -64.97 -72.57
N ILE A 841 65.86 -65.08 -73.08
CA ILE A 841 64.92 -63.95 -73.08
C ILE A 841 64.55 -63.53 -71.65
N VAL A 842 64.31 -64.50 -70.75
CA VAL A 842 64.00 -64.22 -69.34
C VAL A 842 65.21 -63.60 -68.61
N ILE A 843 66.43 -64.06 -68.88
CA ILE A 843 67.65 -63.46 -68.31
C ILE A 843 67.86 -62.03 -68.83
N VAL A 844 67.63 -61.76 -70.11
CA VAL A 844 67.75 -60.42 -70.69
C VAL A 844 66.68 -59.47 -70.12
N LEU A 845 65.44 -59.93 -69.93
CA LEU A 845 64.38 -59.15 -69.29
C LEU A 845 64.67 -58.87 -67.81
N ALA A 846 65.24 -59.84 -67.08
CA ALA A 846 65.66 -59.65 -65.69
C ALA A 846 66.83 -58.64 -65.59
N ILE A 847 67.80 -58.70 -66.50
CA ILE A 847 68.91 -57.73 -66.57
C ILE A 847 68.39 -56.32 -66.92
N LEU A 848 67.44 -56.20 -67.86
CA LEU A 848 66.81 -54.92 -68.22
C LEU A 848 65.98 -54.32 -67.07
N LEU A 849 65.31 -55.15 -66.26
CA LEU A 849 64.57 -54.71 -65.08
C LEU A 849 65.48 -54.26 -63.93
N VAL A 850 66.65 -54.89 -63.76
CA VAL A 850 67.67 -54.47 -62.77
C VAL A 850 68.38 -53.19 -63.24
N LEU A 851 68.63 -53.02 -64.54
CA LEU A 851 69.28 -51.82 -65.09
C LEU A 851 68.37 -50.58 -65.15
N ARG A 852 67.03 -50.74 -65.10
CA ARG A 852 66.09 -49.59 -65.08
C ARG A 852 65.85 -49.03 -63.67
N LYS A 853 66.35 -49.67 -62.62
CA LYS A 853 66.29 -49.16 -61.21
C LYS A 853 67.39 -48.15 -60.85
N GLY A 854 68.14 -47.65 -61.83
CA GLY A 854 69.23 -46.69 -61.65
C GLY A 854 69.22 -45.54 -62.65
N LYS A 855 68.17 -44.70 -62.66
CA LYS A 855 68.19 -43.26 -62.98
C LYS A 855 66.76 -42.67 -62.98
N LYS A 856 66.51 -41.84 -61.96
CA LYS A 856 65.35 -40.96 -61.71
C LYS A 856 64.07 -41.62 -61.22
#